data_AF-A0A3A6U5S1-F1
#
_entry.id   AF-A0A3A6U5S1-F1
#
_cell.length_a   1.000
_cell.length_b   1.000
_cell.length_c   1.000
_cell.angle_alpha   90.00
_cell.angle_beta   90.00
_cell.angle_gamma   90.00
#
_symmetry.space_group_name_H-M   'P 1'
#
loop_
_entity.id
_entity.type
_entity.pdbx_description
1 polymer ?
#
loop_
_entity_poly.entity_id
_entity_poly.type
_entity_poly.pdbx_seq_one_letter_code
_entity_poly.pdbx_strand_id
1 'polypeptide(L)'
;MKRSPRFISLAICAFLLLSKQGFALPDLLTPTDITSGIQRGNALFIYIVNQGDNCLYGGNSIMQCILVDNKLQNCTTHYVQAFSGPYKIIARNTNRNATQLFINPKNSNNFYMVQTNRAGRISDNAHYTFSGSAMGGSIINMMYNSFNDKLYITQDQSNHWGNLVVCGFSSDTNSISSCSDAGRINTPSFTFDNTKSHIFGWGNQARLSKTDIKYPLKANINPDGHISSINQGDEVSIPAEMTPASIATLNNKWWGSFIESLRVNKWTDFPPTTNYDLQQFNSPLASNIVLKTIRNRVFSVFPDDNKIEICTSMSDLSCTDAFRYLTIINSETGLPVTSLSVTHDSSGTLIFRNVNNSFIEHENLTITGIPDELRAAFSGSCIGKTSFDSPRSSSGRCSLSYNFARLQNEYQGSFNYNFSVKSNSGVSTYGVQFDIDNHLPPQPKLELLTPDLVQQINSLDLTGASSGTVLIYNVSEPMAVAHNINVRIPEQISNYFSSTSSTCLVQTPLTLPGGESCTLNYIIPTSPESDSQGTHVIQVNSDETSIPVTLSVDIASGPNLVLRAQDDIQDLTRLTLSPGSVGDLSVLNTGGTAVQNVQIRLPSSLSGLFSGTCITPSTLVAQTGTCSLHYEIPLTTLLDGTYNMSINSENFEQNFIPIVISPPQIDPNSRIGITDDETVSALTSRKDLFTYTTGSFTVSNQTDEDIMDFSTRISNLGLHSSGYIDGSCFTTSVFEARSTCNVTYRITDNITPARANIIFGEGTNEIAVLPIDITGDPAIEVSANENEIDLSGISMDASNPSMTFTFMNRTLSTITHFNLVASGDASQTISTNNCPINLPASQSCEISIHLSDQFPAIGRHSLNIRGSGLINRNIPFTINKADPDIVTIDNRGGYTMYVQSTEYHGVGSESCSEGTDCYTTTNSGRFTNPHSKTIESVHNRLIYFKIIAGKTRSLSSCDGGKIRCSRATLNPNCYYYDDGSNSINAQNSCAANY
;
A
#
# COMPACT_ATOMS: atom_id res chain seq x y z
N MET A 1 -30.81 -19.16 51.67
CA MET A 1 -29.37 -19.47 51.78
C MET A 1 -29.11 -20.73 50.97
N LYS A 2 -28.22 -20.87 49.97
CA LYS A 2 -27.06 -20.11 49.44
C LYS A 2 -27.13 -20.22 47.90
N ARG A 3 -26.94 -19.13 47.17
CA ARG A 3 -26.76 -19.13 45.70
C ARG A 3 -25.28 -19.36 45.37
N SER A 4 -25.01 -20.23 44.39
CA SER A 4 -23.67 -20.55 43.84
C SER A 4 -23.26 -19.51 42.78
N PRO A 5 -22.02 -18.97 42.79
CA PRO A 5 -21.59 -17.89 41.90
C PRO A 5 -21.03 -18.35 40.54
N ARG A 6 -21.22 -19.61 40.12
CA ARG A 6 -20.54 -20.16 38.93
C ARG A 6 -21.23 -19.91 37.58
N PHE A 7 -22.49 -19.45 37.56
CA PHE A 7 -23.24 -19.28 36.30
C PHE A 7 -23.21 -17.86 35.70
N ILE A 8 -22.83 -16.85 36.47
CA ILE A 8 -22.76 -15.47 35.97
C ILE A 8 -21.46 -15.23 35.18
N SER A 9 -20.39 -15.97 35.48
CA SER A 9 -19.09 -15.82 34.80
C SER A 9 -19.08 -16.37 33.37
N LEU A 10 -19.92 -17.37 33.05
CA LEU A 10 -19.96 -17.96 31.70
C LEU A 10 -20.80 -17.12 30.72
N ALA A 11 -21.86 -16.47 31.21
CA ALA A 11 -22.74 -15.63 30.39
C ALA A 11 -22.10 -14.27 30.03
N ILE A 12 -21.20 -13.75 30.86
CA ILE A 12 -20.43 -12.52 30.57
C ILE A 12 -19.36 -12.77 29.49
N CYS A 13 -18.76 -13.97 29.43
CA CYS A 13 -17.87 -14.34 28.33
C CYS A 13 -18.59 -14.46 26.98
N ALA A 14 -19.85 -14.91 26.97
CA ALA A 14 -20.61 -15.08 25.72
C ALA A 14 -21.11 -13.75 25.12
N PHE A 15 -21.42 -12.75 25.96
CA PHE A 15 -21.91 -11.45 25.51
C PHE A 15 -20.80 -10.47 25.06
N LEU A 16 -19.53 -10.76 25.37
CA LEU A 16 -18.36 -10.00 24.87
C LEU A 16 -17.86 -10.51 23.50
N LEU A 17 -18.41 -11.60 22.96
CA LEU A 17 -17.98 -12.21 21.68
C LEU A 17 -18.54 -11.51 20.43
N LEU A 18 -19.44 -10.53 20.58
CA LEU A 18 -20.07 -9.81 19.45
C LEU A 18 -19.61 -8.34 19.30
N SER A 19 -18.53 -7.94 19.98
CA SER A 19 -17.92 -6.63 19.74
C SER A 19 -16.40 -6.71 19.83
N LYS A 20 -15.74 -6.41 18.72
CA LYS A 20 -14.27 -6.33 18.50
C LYS A 20 -13.56 -7.65 18.17
N GLN A 21 -13.58 -8.04 16.90
CA GLN A 21 -12.41 -8.69 16.32
C GLN A 21 -11.52 -7.59 15.74
N GLY A 22 -10.67 -7.03 16.61
CA GLY A 22 -9.65 -6.10 16.19
C GLY A 22 -8.28 -6.55 16.66
N PHE A 23 -7.44 -6.97 15.73
CA PHE A 23 -6.03 -7.23 16.03
C PHE A 23 -5.31 -5.88 16.07
N ALA A 24 -5.28 -5.27 17.26
CA ALA A 24 -4.68 -3.98 17.51
C ALA A 24 -3.15 -4.06 17.55
N LEU A 25 -2.44 -3.41 16.60
CA LEU A 25 -0.98 -3.20 16.64
C LEU A 25 -0.20 -4.55 16.76
N PRO A 26 1.15 -4.56 16.83
CA PRO A 26 1.88 -5.73 17.30
C PRO A 26 1.23 -6.31 18.56
N ASP A 27 0.68 -7.52 18.42
CA ASP A 27 -0.09 -8.25 19.43
C ASP A 27 0.77 -8.62 20.64
N LEU A 28 0.83 -7.70 21.60
CA LEU A 28 1.49 -7.88 22.89
C LEU A 28 0.47 -8.33 23.91
N LEU A 29 0.62 -9.57 24.37
CA LEU A 29 -0.18 -10.15 25.45
C LEU A 29 0.78 -10.66 26.52
N THR A 30 0.79 -9.96 27.65
CA THR A 30 1.67 -10.17 28.80
C THR A 30 3.11 -10.48 28.34
N PRO A 31 3.83 -9.52 27.73
CA PRO A 31 5.19 -9.76 27.28
C PRO A 31 6.09 -10.01 28.50
N THR A 32 6.80 -11.14 28.53
CA THR A 32 7.54 -11.61 29.73
C THR A 32 9.06 -11.49 29.62
N ASP A 33 9.60 -11.54 28.40
CA ASP A 33 11.04 -11.42 28.13
C ASP A 33 11.29 -11.05 26.66
N ILE A 34 12.50 -10.55 26.41
CA ILE A 34 12.95 -10.09 25.09
C ILE A 34 14.42 -10.46 24.88
N THR A 35 14.78 -10.90 23.67
CA THR A 35 16.16 -11.22 23.30
C THR A 35 16.46 -10.87 21.85
N SER A 36 17.74 -10.74 21.50
CA SER A 36 18.19 -10.53 20.12
C SER A 36 18.87 -11.76 19.53
N GLY A 37 18.62 -12.04 18.25
CA GLY A 37 19.37 -13.03 17.49
C GLY A 37 20.64 -12.47 16.84
N ILE A 38 21.12 -13.17 15.81
CA ILE A 38 22.24 -12.72 14.96
C ILE A 38 21.79 -11.53 14.10
N GLN A 39 22.64 -10.50 13.99
CA GLN A 39 22.49 -9.50 12.93
C GLN A 39 22.98 -10.07 11.61
N ARG A 40 22.16 -9.96 10.58
CA ARG A 40 22.50 -10.34 9.21
C ARG A 40 22.34 -9.12 8.32
N GLY A 41 23.44 -8.64 7.75
CA GLY A 41 23.46 -7.36 7.02
C GLY A 41 22.97 -6.21 7.91
N ASN A 42 22.01 -5.44 7.42
CA ASN A 42 21.42 -4.31 8.14
C ASN A 42 20.25 -4.71 9.07
N ALA A 43 19.87 -6.00 9.13
CA ALA A 43 18.73 -6.45 9.92
C ALA A 43 19.17 -7.17 11.21
N LEU A 44 18.68 -6.69 12.36
CA LEU A 44 18.77 -7.38 13.64
C LEU A 44 17.40 -7.89 14.06
N PHE A 45 17.25 -9.20 14.19
CA PHE A 45 16.01 -9.80 14.68
C PHE A 45 15.93 -9.77 16.21
N ILE A 46 14.77 -9.34 16.69
CA ILE A 46 14.38 -9.28 18.09
C ILE A 46 13.22 -10.22 18.31
N TYR A 47 13.29 -11.02 19.37
CA TYR A 47 12.24 -11.98 19.75
C TYR A 47 11.68 -11.59 21.10
N ILE A 48 10.36 -11.51 21.17
CA ILE A 48 9.58 -11.15 22.34
C ILE A 48 8.69 -12.34 22.66
N VAL A 49 8.70 -12.76 23.92
CA VAL A 49 7.83 -13.82 24.39
C VAL A 49 6.56 -13.24 25.00
N ASN A 50 5.41 -13.70 24.52
CA ASN A 50 4.10 -13.31 24.99
C ASN A 50 3.43 -14.49 25.73
N GLN A 51 3.01 -14.24 26.96
CA GLN A 51 2.22 -15.19 27.74
C GLN A 51 0.72 -14.89 27.49
N GLY A 52 0.11 -15.66 26.59
CA GLY A 52 -1.31 -15.49 26.25
C GLY A 52 -2.26 -16.20 27.21
N ASP A 53 -3.52 -15.77 27.22
CA ASP A 53 -4.59 -16.49 27.93
C ASP A 53 -5.09 -17.65 27.08
N ASN A 54 -5.12 -18.86 27.65
CA ASN A 54 -5.51 -20.10 26.95
C ASN A 54 -6.97 -20.13 26.43
N CYS A 55 -7.76 -19.06 26.59
CA CYS A 55 -9.21 -19.08 26.35
C CYS A 55 -9.76 -17.98 25.44
N LEU A 56 -9.02 -16.94 25.06
CA LEU A 56 -9.48 -15.87 24.16
C LEU A 56 -8.30 -15.39 23.30
N TYR A 57 -8.56 -15.16 22.01
CA TYR A 57 -7.69 -14.60 20.97
C TYR A 57 -6.29 -14.16 21.44
N GLY A 58 -5.27 -14.95 21.07
CA GLY A 58 -3.86 -14.67 21.36
C GLY A 58 -3.20 -15.75 22.21
N GLY A 59 -3.03 -16.95 21.65
CA GLY A 59 -2.31 -18.02 22.32
C GLY A 59 -0.86 -17.65 22.66
N ASN A 60 -0.25 -18.40 23.57
CA ASN A 60 1.19 -18.34 23.86
C ASN A 60 2.00 -18.18 22.59
N SER A 61 2.86 -17.16 22.51
CA SER A 61 3.50 -16.81 21.24
C SER A 61 4.89 -16.21 21.40
N ILE A 62 5.62 -16.19 20.30
CA ILE A 62 6.88 -15.49 20.13
C ILE A 62 6.69 -14.48 19.00
N MET A 63 6.72 -13.20 19.33
CA MET A 63 6.75 -12.13 18.34
C MET A 63 8.19 -11.90 17.89
N GLN A 64 8.41 -11.95 16.58
CA GLN A 64 9.67 -11.67 15.92
C GLN A 64 9.59 -10.35 15.18
N CYS A 65 10.47 -9.40 15.51
CA CYS A 65 10.57 -8.08 14.87
C CYS A 65 11.99 -7.84 14.33
N ILE A 66 12.14 -6.81 13.50
CA ILE A 66 13.43 -6.29 13.04
C ILE A 66 13.67 -4.94 13.71
N LEU A 67 14.86 -4.75 14.28
CA LEU A 67 15.29 -3.46 14.80
C LEU A 67 15.89 -2.60 13.67
N VAL A 68 15.23 -1.50 13.32
CA VAL A 68 15.64 -0.51 12.31
C VAL A 68 15.55 0.88 12.93
N ASP A 69 16.60 1.70 12.82
CA ASP A 69 16.67 3.07 13.38
C ASP A 69 16.17 3.20 14.83
N ASN A 70 16.48 2.22 15.69
CA ASN A 70 16.05 2.22 17.09
C ASN A 70 14.57 1.96 17.34
N LYS A 71 13.84 1.48 16.33
CA LYS A 71 12.46 1.00 16.48
C LYS A 71 12.30 -0.42 15.94
N LEU A 72 11.36 -1.14 16.53
CA LEU A 72 10.93 -2.46 16.11
C LEU A 72 9.90 -2.30 14.98
N GLN A 73 10.12 -2.99 13.86
CA GLN A 73 9.21 -3.03 12.73
C GLN A 73 9.23 -4.43 12.09
N ASN A 74 8.39 -4.68 11.09
CA ASN A 74 8.20 -5.97 10.43
C ASN A 74 7.90 -7.09 11.45
N CYS A 75 7.12 -6.76 12.49
CA CYS A 75 6.78 -7.70 13.53
C CYS A 75 5.81 -8.79 13.03
N THR A 76 6.11 -10.05 13.37
CA THR A 76 5.31 -11.25 13.08
C THR A 76 5.17 -12.09 14.34
N THR A 77 3.96 -12.52 14.67
CA THR A 77 3.68 -13.37 15.83
C THR A 77 3.66 -14.85 15.42
N HIS A 78 4.45 -15.69 16.10
CA HIS A 78 4.48 -17.13 15.94
C HIS A 78 3.87 -17.81 17.16
N TYR A 79 2.75 -18.50 17.00
CA TYR A 79 2.10 -19.20 18.12
C TYR A 79 2.86 -20.47 18.52
N VAL A 80 2.91 -20.72 19.84
CA VAL A 80 3.59 -21.86 20.44
C VAL A 80 2.58 -22.74 21.14
N GLN A 81 2.22 -23.85 20.49
CA GLN A 81 1.29 -24.83 21.05
C GLN A 81 1.97 -25.77 22.07
N ALA A 82 3.30 -25.84 22.07
CA ALA A 82 4.05 -26.85 22.82
C ALA A 82 4.04 -26.67 24.36
N PHE A 83 3.67 -25.51 24.88
CA PHE A 83 3.62 -25.27 26.33
C PHE A 83 2.65 -24.14 26.70
N SER A 84 2.08 -24.23 27.90
CA SER A 84 1.15 -23.25 28.48
C SER A 84 1.92 -22.16 29.22
N GLY A 85 2.30 -21.10 28.52
CA GLY A 85 2.93 -19.91 29.10
C GLY A 85 4.45 -19.88 28.99
N PRO A 86 5.03 -19.49 27.84
CA PRO A 86 6.44 -19.16 27.77
C PRO A 86 6.73 -17.95 28.67
N TYR A 87 7.92 -17.95 29.27
CA TYR A 87 8.26 -16.98 30.30
C TYR A 87 9.62 -16.32 30.10
N LYS A 88 10.66 -17.10 29.78
CA LYS A 88 12.00 -16.55 29.48
C LYS A 88 12.48 -17.03 28.14
N ILE A 89 13.27 -16.18 27.46
CA ILE A 89 13.91 -16.52 26.19
C ILE A 89 15.37 -16.10 26.15
N ILE A 90 16.20 -16.94 25.56
CA ILE A 90 17.57 -16.60 25.17
C ILE A 90 17.79 -17.01 23.72
N ALA A 91 18.71 -16.31 23.07
CA ALA A 91 19.21 -16.66 21.76
C ALA A 91 20.68 -17.08 21.88
N ARG A 92 21.03 -18.24 21.29
CA ARG A 92 22.41 -18.69 21.12
C ARG A 92 22.71 -18.81 19.63
N ASN A 93 23.89 -18.37 19.24
CA ASN A 93 24.33 -18.40 17.86
C ASN A 93 25.15 -19.67 17.62
N THR A 94 24.80 -20.44 16.59
CA THR A 94 25.52 -21.67 16.25
C THR A 94 26.47 -21.48 15.09
N ASN A 95 27.51 -22.33 15.02
CA ASN A 95 28.49 -22.36 13.92
C ASN A 95 27.85 -22.59 12.54
N ARG A 96 26.61 -23.09 12.48
CA ARG A 96 25.85 -23.32 11.24
C ARG A 96 25.09 -22.10 10.72
N ASN A 97 25.44 -20.90 11.18
CA ASN A 97 24.82 -19.64 10.77
C ASN A 97 23.32 -19.48 11.12
N ALA A 98 22.78 -20.30 12.01
CA ALA A 98 21.41 -20.22 12.54
C ALA A 98 21.41 -19.79 14.01
N THR A 99 20.36 -19.07 14.43
CA THR A 99 20.10 -18.76 15.84
C THR A 99 19.25 -19.88 16.42
N GLN A 100 19.59 -20.34 17.63
CA GLN A 100 18.76 -21.23 18.43
C GLN A 100 18.11 -20.41 19.53
N LEU A 101 16.79 -20.46 19.61
CA LEU A 101 16.03 -19.82 20.66
C LEU A 101 15.68 -20.88 21.70
N PHE A 102 16.10 -20.67 22.94
CA PHE A 102 15.72 -21.52 24.06
C PHE A 102 14.68 -20.78 24.88
N ILE A 103 13.52 -21.42 25.04
CA ILE A 103 12.35 -20.87 25.72
C ILE A 103 12.07 -21.72 26.96
N ASN A 104 11.89 -21.06 28.08
CA ASN A 104 11.48 -21.69 29.33
C ASN A 104 10.00 -21.38 29.63
N PRO A 105 9.17 -22.39 29.93
CA PRO A 105 7.81 -22.18 30.42
C PRO A 105 7.80 -21.64 31.85
N LYS A 106 6.79 -20.84 32.18
CA LYS A 106 6.57 -20.31 33.54
C LYS A 106 6.48 -21.45 34.55
N ASN A 107 7.05 -21.25 35.73
CA ASN A 107 7.06 -22.22 36.83
C ASN A 107 7.68 -23.58 36.45
N SER A 108 8.60 -23.60 35.46
CA SER A 108 9.27 -24.81 35.00
C SER A 108 10.79 -24.64 35.01
N ASN A 109 11.52 -25.75 35.08
CA ASN A 109 12.94 -25.84 34.77
C ASN A 109 13.22 -26.42 33.38
N ASN A 110 12.19 -26.72 32.59
CA ASN A 110 12.32 -27.28 31.26
C ASN A 110 12.67 -26.20 30.23
N PHE A 111 13.37 -26.61 29.17
CA PHE A 111 13.67 -25.77 28.02
C PHE A 111 13.16 -26.42 26.76
N TYR A 112 12.63 -25.56 25.88
CA TYR A 112 12.24 -25.91 24.54
C TYR A 112 13.08 -25.10 23.58
N MET A 113 13.54 -25.72 22.51
CA MET A 113 14.38 -25.11 21.50
C MET A 113 13.60 -24.98 20.20
N VAL A 114 13.73 -23.82 19.56
CA VAL A 114 13.32 -23.60 18.18
C VAL A 114 14.50 -23.01 17.41
N GLN A 115 14.73 -23.55 16.21
CA GLN A 115 15.83 -23.10 15.36
C GLN A 115 15.32 -22.11 14.31
N THR A 116 16.04 -21.02 14.13
CA THR A 116 15.77 -20.06 13.06
C THR A 116 16.44 -20.52 11.77
N ASN A 117 15.95 -20.04 10.62
CA ASN A 117 16.68 -20.18 9.37
C ASN A 117 17.97 -19.33 9.36
N ARG A 118 18.74 -19.40 8.26
CA ARG A 118 20.00 -18.64 8.09
C ARG A 118 19.82 -17.12 8.15
N ALA A 119 18.64 -16.61 7.77
CA ALA A 119 18.31 -15.20 7.85
C ALA A 119 17.97 -14.75 9.28
N GLY A 120 17.80 -15.69 10.23
CA GLY A 120 17.33 -15.36 11.58
C GLY A 120 15.81 -15.25 11.67
N ARG A 121 15.05 -15.93 10.80
CA ARG A 121 13.58 -16.02 10.91
C ARG A 121 13.13 -17.37 11.46
N ILE A 122 12.12 -17.37 12.31
CA ILE A 122 11.34 -18.54 12.71
C ILE A 122 10.50 -18.96 11.49
N SER A 123 10.46 -20.27 11.21
CA SER A 123 9.61 -20.82 10.14
C SER A 123 8.15 -20.83 10.58
N ASP A 124 7.20 -20.66 9.65
CA ASP A 124 5.76 -20.70 9.96
C ASP A 124 5.33 -22.06 10.54
N ASN A 125 6.03 -23.14 10.16
CA ASN A 125 5.84 -24.51 10.68
C ASN A 125 6.93 -24.90 11.68
N ALA A 126 7.50 -23.95 12.42
CA ALA A 126 8.57 -24.27 13.35
C ALA A 126 8.10 -25.22 14.46
N HIS A 127 8.84 -26.31 14.64
CA HIS A 127 8.62 -27.27 15.73
C HIS A 127 9.44 -26.88 16.96
N TYR A 128 8.80 -26.96 18.13
CA TYR A 128 9.43 -26.70 19.42
C TYR A 128 9.84 -28.03 20.05
N THR A 129 11.14 -28.25 20.15
CA THR A 129 11.69 -29.52 20.62
C THR A 129 12.17 -29.37 22.05
N PHE A 130 11.79 -30.30 22.93
CA PHE A 130 12.34 -30.35 24.28
C PHE A 130 13.87 -30.46 24.23
N SER A 131 14.55 -29.59 24.96
CA SER A 131 16.00 -29.37 24.87
C SER A 131 16.73 -29.66 26.18
N GLY A 132 16.03 -30.14 27.20
CA GLY A 132 16.59 -30.48 28.51
C GLY A 132 15.96 -29.68 29.66
N SER A 133 16.49 -29.88 30.86
CA SER A 133 16.01 -29.24 32.09
C SER A 133 17.18 -28.76 32.95
N ALA A 134 16.99 -27.66 33.66
CA ALA A 134 17.93 -27.19 34.68
C ALA A 134 17.84 -28.05 35.97
N MET A 135 18.83 -27.90 36.86
CA MET A 135 18.87 -28.60 38.15
C MET A 135 17.79 -28.12 39.12
N GLY A 136 16.61 -28.75 39.15
CA GLY A 136 15.55 -28.46 40.13
C GLY A 136 14.97 -27.03 40.11
N GLY A 137 13.92 -26.79 40.91
CA GLY A 137 13.27 -25.47 41.06
C GLY A 137 12.58 -24.93 39.80
N SER A 138 11.98 -23.74 39.87
CA SER A 138 11.51 -23.01 38.69
C SER A 138 12.48 -21.90 38.30
N ILE A 139 12.63 -21.61 37.02
CA ILE A 139 13.56 -20.57 36.55
C ILE A 139 12.97 -19.17 36.82
N ILE A 140 13.78 -18.31 37.44
CA ILE A 140 13.46 -16.90 37.73
C ILE A 140 14.01 -16.01 36.62
N ASN A 141 15.31 -16.15 36.34
CA ASN A 141 16.04 -15.38 35.33
C ASN A 141 17.07 -16.28 34.63
N MET A 142 17.37 -15.99 33.37
CA MET A 142 18.38 -16.71 32.60
C MET A 142 19.07 -15.79 31.59
N MET A 143 20.37 -16.00 31.39
CA MET A 143 21.18 -15.26 30.44
C MET A 143 22.25 -16.14 29.81
N TYR A 144 22.43 -15.99 28.49
CA TYR A 144 23.53 -16.60 27.77
C TYR A 144 24.81 -15.75 27.91
N ASN A 145 25.94 -16.40 28.17
CA ASN A 145 27.24 -15.77 28.25
C ASN A 145 28.12 -16.23 27.07
N SER A 146 28.45 -15.29 26.18
CA SER A 146 29.30 -15.53 25.02
C SER A 146 30.80 -15.65 25.35
N PHE A 147 31.25 -15.25 26.54
CA PHE A 147 32.66 -15.37 26.95
C PHE A 147 33.10 -16.83 27.10
N ASN A 148 32.22 -17.69 27.65
CA ASN A 148 32.49 -19.10 27.90
C ASN A 148 31.47 -20.05 27.25
N ASP A 149 30.57 -19.53 26.41
CA ASP A 149 29.50 -20.29 25.75
C ASP A 149 28.63 -21.10 26.74
N LYS A 150 28.29 -20.49 27.87
CA LYS A 150 27.47 -21.10 28.92
C LYS A 150 26.14 -20.37 29.11
N LEU A 151 25.17 -21.09 29.65
CA LEU A 151 23.89 -20.55 30.09
C LEU A 151 23.88 -20.41 31.61
N TYR A 152 23.63 -19.21 32.11
CA TYR A 152 23.44 -18.94 33.54
C TYR A 152 21.97 -18.81 33.86
N ILE A 153 21.51 -19.51 34.88
CA ILE A 153 20.11 -19.62 35.29
C ILE A 153 20.03 -19.35 36.78
N THR A 154 19.01 -18.65 37.21
CA THR A 154 18.68 -18.49 38.64
C THR A 154 17.37 -19.19 38.92
N GLN A 155 17.31 -19.89 40.05
CA GLN A 155 16.20 -20.80 40.34
C GLN A 155 15.50 -20.47 41.65
N ASP A 156 14.20 -20.73 41.69
CA ASP A 156 13.40 -20.73 42.90
C ASP A 156 13.39 -22.16 43.48
N GLN A 157 14.16 -22.36 44.54
CA GLN A 157 14.22 -23.61 45.29
C GLN A 157 13.87 -23.36 46.76
N SER A 158 13.33 -24.37 47.45
CA SER A 158 13.02 -24.26 48.88
C SER A 158 14.26 -23.86 49.69
N ASN A 159 14.24 -22.65 50.27
CA ASN A 159 15.32 -22.02 51.05
C ASN A 159 16.59 -21.63 50.27
N HIS A 160 16.56 -21.61 48.92
CA HIS A 160 17.64 -21.12 48.05
C HIS A 160 17.04 -20.36 46.86
N TRP A 161 16.31 -19.29 47.15
CA TRP A 161 15.71 -18.43 46.14
C TRP A 161 16.79 -17.61 45.42
N GLY A 162 16.86 -17.74 44.09
CA GLY A 162 17.88 -17.09 43.27
C GLY A 162 19.17 -17.88 43.13
N ASN A 163 19.22 -19.16 43.50
CA ASN A 163 20.42 -19.99 43.36
C ASN A 163 20.94 -19.97 41.92
N LEU A 164 22.21 -19.59 41.73
CA LEU A 164 22.81 -19.46 40.41
C LEU A 164 23.38 -20.80 39.91
N VAL A 165 22.86 -21.27 38.79
CA VAL A 165 23.26 -22.49 38.10
C VAL A 165 23.89 -22.13 36.77
N VAL A 166 24.95 -22.83 36.40
CA VAL A 166 25.59 -22.74 35.09
C VAL A 166 25.35 -24.04 34.33
N CYS A 167 24.94 -23.93 33.07
CA CYS A 167 24.71 -25.07 32.18
C CYS A 167 25.58 -24.93 30.93
N GLY A 168 26.07 -26.07 30.44
CA GLY A 168 26.66 -26.19 29.12
C GLY A 168 25.63 -26.50 28.04
N PHE A 169 26.12 -26.56 26.81
CA PHE A 169 25.37 -27.08 25.68
C PHE A 169 26.06 -28.35 25.18
N SER A 170 25.28 -29.39 24.89
CA SER A 170 25.77 -30.60 24.26
C SER A 170 26.22 -30.30 22.84
N SER A 171 27.44 -30.73 22.47
CA SER A 171 28.01 -30.55 21.14
C SER A 171 27.19 -31.24 20.03
N ASP A 172 26.54 -32.36 20.38
CA ASP A 172 25.95 -33.27 19.39
C ASP A 172 24.45 -33.00 19.19
N THR A 173 23.75 -32.68 20.28
CA THR A 173 22.29 -32.53 20.29
C THR A 173 21.84 -31.08 20.37
N ASN A 174 22.76 -30.12 20.58
CA ASN A 174 22.45 -28.72 20.89
C ASN A 174 21.41 -28.57 22.02
N SER A 175 21.35 -29.56 22.91
CA SER A 175 20.50 -29.55 24.09
C SER A 175 21.27 -28.95 25.26
N ILE A 176 20.54 -28.41 26.23
CA ILE A 176 21.14 -27.97 27.49
C ILE A 176 21.63 -29.21 28.23
N SER A 177 22.89 -29.18 28.65
CA SER A 177 23.57 -30.29 29.33
C SER A 177 24.50 -29.79 30.43
N SER A 178 24.95 -30.70 31.29
CA SER A 178 26.01 -30.41 32.28
C SER A 178 25.71 -29.19 33.16
N CYS A 179 24.47 -29.10 33.67
CA CYS A 179 24.12 -28.09 34.65
C CYS A 179 24.78 -28.40 36.00
N SER A 180 25.36 -27.39 36.62
CA SER A 180 25.96 -27.44 37.96
C SER A 180 25.74 -26.12 38.69
N ASP A 181 25.82 -26.17 40.01
CA ASP A 181 25.85 -24.96 40.83
C ASP A 181 27.06 -24.09 40.42
N ALA A 182 26.82 -22.82 40.08
CA ALA A 182 27.87 -21.90 39.64
C ALA A 182 28.77 -21.47 40.80
N GLY A 183 28.29 -21.60 42.04
CA GLY A 183 28.95 -21.21 43.29
C GLY A 183 27.91 -20.84 44.35
N ARG A 184 28.33 -20.69 45.62
CA ARG A 184 27.42 -20.30 46.74
C ARG A 184 26.96 -18.83 46.63
N ILE A 185 26.17 -18.53 45.62
CA ILE A 185 25.59 -17.20 45.35
C ILE A 185 24.11 -17.36 44.99
N ASN A 186 23.27 -16.64 45.71
CA ASN A 186 21.84 -16.59 45.49
C ASN A 186 21.49 -15.18 45.01
N THR A 187 21.23 -15.01 43.71
CA THR A 187 20.97 -13.73 43.05
C THR A 187 19.76 -13.83 42.11
N PRO A 188 18.52 -13.60 42.57
CA PRO A 188 17.30 -13.73 41.74
C PRO A 188 17.31 -12.89 40.45
N SER A 189 18.07 -11.80 40.42
CA SER A 189 18.27 -10.97 39.24
C SER A 189 19.75 -10.68 39.05
N PHE A 190 20.24 -10.76 37.81
CA PHE A 190 21.62 -10.50 37.48
C PHE A 190 21.77 -10.06 36.02
N THR A 191 22.92 -9.45 35.73
CA THR A 191 23.37 -9.10 34.40
C THR A 191 24.88 -9.30 34.28
N PHE A 192 25.39 -9.22 33.05
CA PHE A 192 26.82 -9.26 32.77
C PHE A 192 27.31 -7.87 32.37
N ASP A 193 28.58 -7.58 32.67
CA ASP A 193 29.25 -6.42 32.07
C ASP A 193 29.44 -6.56 30.55
N ASN A 194 30.13 -5.58 29.97
CA ASN A 194 30.43 -5.56 28.55
C ASN A 194 31.40 -6.67 28.14
N THR A 195 32.36 -7.04 29.01
CA THR A 195 33.32 -8.13 28.74
C THR A 195 32.71 -9.52 28.97
N LYS A 196 31.57 -9.59 29.64
CA LYS A 196 30.87 -10.83 30.02
C LYS A 196 31.68 -11.72 30.98
N SER A 197 32.72 -11.17 31.61
CA SER A 197 33.58 -11.88 32.57
C SER A 197 33.14 -11.67 34.01
N HIS A 198 32.17 -10.78 34.25
CA HIS A 198 31.68 -10.46 35.59
C HIS A 198 30.16 -10.53 35.64
N ILE A 199 29.63 -11.05 36.74
CA ILE A 199 28.21 -11.02 37.10
C ILE A 199 27.98 -9.85 38.05
N PHE A 200 26.93 -9.09 37.77
CA PHE A 200 26.41 -8.05 38.66
C PHE A 200 24.98 -8.44 39.03
N GLY A 201 24.67 -8.49 40.33
CA GLY A 201 23.42 -9.05 40.82
C GLY A 201 22.97 -8.44 42.14
N TRP A 202 21.75 -8.75 42.53
CA TRP A 202 21.19 -8.43 43.84
C TRP A 202 20.85 -9.73 44.56
N GLY A 203 21.43 -9.97 45.73
CA GLY A 203 21.33 -11.26 46.39
C GLY A 203 22.16 -11.39 47.67
N ASN A 204 22.56 -12.62 47.99
CA ASN A 204 23.45 -12.92 49.12
C ASN A 204 24.28 -14.20 48.83
N GLN A 205 25.44 -14.34 49.46
CA GLN A 205 26.22 -15.59 49.46
C GLN A 205 25.60 -16.67 50.36
N ALA A 206 24.85 -16.26 51.40
CA ALA A 206 24.10 -17.17 52.25
C ALA A 206 22.80 -17.67 51.57
N ARG A 207 22.11 -18.63 52.21
CA ARG A 207 20.75 -19.02 51.83
C ARG A 207 19.86 -17.78 51.79
N LEU A 208 19.09 -17.64 50.72
CA LEU A 208 18.22 -16.50 50.48
C LEU A 208 16.78 -16.95 50.33
N SER A 209 15.87 -16.30 51.04
CA SER A 209 14.42 -16.37 50.86
C SER A 209 13.91 -15.13 50.12
N LYS A 210 12.68 -15.18 49.58
CA LYS A 210 12.04 -14.01 48.92
C LYS A 210 11.95 -12.78 49.83
N THR A 211 11.80 -13.00 51.13
CA THR A 211 11.61 -11.97 52.15
C THR A 211 12.91 -11.53 52.82
N ASP A 212 14.06 -12.07 52.44
CA ASP A 212 15.34 -11.67 53.03
C ASP A 212 15.82 -10.34 52.42
N ILE A 213 16.70 -9.64 53.14
CA ILE A 213 17.41 -8.46 52.62
C ILE A 213 18.39 -8.88 51.53
N LYS A 214 18.47 -8.11 50.44
CA LYS A 214 19.34 -8.40 49.29
C LYS A 214 20.43 -7.33 49.16
N TYR A 215 21.64 -7.77 48.85
CA TYR A 215 22.83 -6.94 48.73
C TYR A 215 23.35 -6.92 47.30
N PRO A 216 23.99 -5.85 46.85
CA PRO A 216 24.62 -5.78 45.54
C PRO A 216 25.85 -6.70 45.53
N LEU A 217 25.95 -7.51 44.48
CA LEU A 217 26.99 -8.51 44.31
C LEU A 217 27.72 -8.27 43.00
N LYS A 218 29.04 -8.32 43.02
CA LYS A 218 29.90 -8.44 41.85
C LYS A 218 30.67 -9.75 41.95
N ALA A 219 30.61 -10.60 40.93
CA ALA A 219 31.30 -11.88 40.94
C ALA A 219 32.13 -12.10 39.67
N ASN A 220 33.32 -12.67 39.79
CA ASN A 220 34.20 -12.99 38.66
C ASN A 220 33.87 -14.39 38.13
N ILE A 221 33.86 -14.53 36.80
CA ILE A 221 33.53 -15.77 36.10
C ILE A 221 34.80 -16.37 35.50
N ASN A 222 35.05 -17.65 35.78
CA ASN A 222 36.10 -18.41 35.14
C ASN A 222 35.71 -18.89 33.72
N PRO A 223 36.67 -19.28 32.87
CA PRO A 223 36.37 -19.86 31.56
C PRO A 223 35.51 -21.14 31.59
N ASP A 224 35.53 -21.90 32.68
CA ASP A 224 34.68 -23.08 32.89
C ASP A 224 33.22 -22.72 33.24
N GLY A 225 33.00 -21.47 33.65
CA GLY A 225 31.72 -20.90 34.03
C GLY A 225 31.44 -20.85 35.53
N HIS A 226 32.35 -21.33 36.37
CA HIS A 226 32.21 -21.23 37.82
C HIS A 226 32.64 -19.86 38.35
N ILE A 227 32.08 -19.47 39.49
CA ILE A 227 32.41 -18.22 40.17
C ILE A 227 33.74 -18.36 40.92
N SER A 228 34.69 -17.46 40.64
CA SER A 228 36.04 -17.50 41.25
C SER A 228 36.23 -16.56 42.43
N SER A 229 35.48 -15.46 42.47
CA SER A 229 35.47 -14.53 43.61
C SER A 229 34.18 -13.73 43.62
N ILE A 230 33.77 -13.29 44.80
CA ILE A 230 32.55 -12.52 45.03
C ILE A 230 32.91 -11.32 45.90
N ASN A 231 32.51 -10.13 45.45
CA ASN A 231 32.54 -8.89 46.22
C ASN A 231 31.08 -8.49 46.51
N GLN A 232 30.68 -8.61 47.77
CA GLN A 232 29.36 -8.21 48.25
C GLN A 232 29.46 -6.84 48.92
N GLY A 233 28.61 -5.89 48.52
CA GLY A 233 28.49 -4.63 49.24
C GLY A 233 27.62 -4.82 50.47
N ASP A 234 28.11 -4.43 51.65
CA ASP A 234 27.38 -4.63 52.91
C ASP A 234 26.65 -3.37 53.41
N GLU A 235 26.94 -2.20 52.84
CA GLU A 235 26.42 -0.90 53.31
C GLU A 235 25.10 -0.47 52.63
N VAL A 236 24.86 -0.92 51.40
CA VAL A 236 23.66 -0.58 50.61
C VAL A 236 22.86 -1.85 50.35
N SER A 237 21.58 -1.87 50.71
CA SER A 237 20.73 -3.05 50.57
C SER A 237 19.35 -2.72 50.02
N ILE A 238 18.73 -3.69 49.36
CA ILE A 238 17.33 -3.62 48.96
C ILE A 238 16.48 -4.10 50.13
N PRO A 239 15.42 -3.36 50.52
CA PRO A 239 14.48 -3.78 51.55
C PRO A 239 13.95 -5.21 51.33
N ALA A 240 13.71 -5.92 52.43
CA ALA A 240 13.16 -7.28 52.44
C ALA A 240 11.91 -7.44 51.55
N GLU A 241 11.07 -6.41 51.51
CA GLU A 241 9.80 -6.37 50.78
C GLU A 241 9.97 -6.06 49.28
N MET A 242 11.16 -5.67 48.82
CA MET A 242 11.38 -5.41 47.39
C MET A 242 11.99 -6.63 46.71
N THR A 243 11.38 -7.03 45.59
CA THR A 243 11.83 -8.12 44.74
C THR A 243 12.54 -7.55 43.50
N PRO A 244 13.87 -7.74 43.33
CA PRO A 244 14.58 -7.25 42.16
C PRO A 244 14.15 -8.03 40.91
N ALA A 245 13.74 -7.30 39.87
CA ALA A 245 13.31 -7.85 38.59
C ALA A 245 14.46 -7.92 37.58
N SER A 246 15.20 -6.83 37.40
CA SER A 246 16.28 -6.76 36.40
C SER A 246 17.38 -5.77 36.77
N ILE A 247 18.55 -5.92 36.14
CA ILE A 247 19.66 -4.96 36.18
C ILE A 247 20.12 -4.71 34.74
N ALA A 248 20.25 -3.45 34.36
CA ALA A 248 20.68 -3.02 33.04
C ALA A 248 21.74 -1.91 33.14
N THR A 249 22.58 -1.81 32.12
CA THR A 249 23.56 -0.73 31.98
C THR A 249 23.26 0.11 30.74
N LEU A 250 23.33 1.43 30.90
CA LEU A 250 23.17 2.40 29.82
C LEU A 250 24.01 3.64 30.11
N ASN A 251 24.88 4.05 29.18
CA ASN A 251 25.75 5.22 29.31
C ASN A 251 26.56 5.24 30.63
N ASN A 252 27.19 4.12 30.95
CA ASN A 252 27.98 3.90 32.19
C ASN A 252 27.21 4.08 33.51
N LYS A 253 25.87 4.12 33.45
CA LYS A 253 25.00 4.11 34.64
C LYS A 253 24.30 2.76 34.74
N TRP A 254 24.02 2.37 35.98
CA TRP A 254 23.32 1.15 36.34
C TRP A 254 21.86 1.46 36.66
N TRP A 255 20.97 0.63 36.14
CA TRP A 255 19.54 0.75 36.30
C TRP A 255 18.99 -0.57 36.83
N GLY A 256 18.29 -0.54 37.95
CA GLY A 256 17.72 -1.74 38.57
C GLY A 256 16.22 -1.59 38.69
N SER A 257 15.48 -2.60 38.26
CA SER A 257 14.02 -2.61 38.38
C SER A 257 13.52 -3.59 39.43
N PHE A 258 12.34 -3.31 39.98
CA PHE A 258 11.73 -4.06 41.08
C PHE A 258 10.25 -4.38 40.78
N ILE A 259 9.78 -5.55 41.25
CA ILE A 259 8.39 -6.03 41.07
C ILE A 259 7.41 -5.31 42.04
N GLU A 260 7.94 -4.58 43.02
CA GLU A 260 7.17 -3.90 44.07
C GLU A 260 7.63 -2.42 44.17
N SER A 261 7.10 -1.61 45.11
CA SER A 261 7.26 -0.13 45.18
C SER A 261 8.64 0.42 44.73
N LEU A 262 8.65 1.57 44.02
CA LEU A 262 9.85 2.24 43.44
C LEU A 262 10.51 1.41 42.32
N ARG A 263 9.89 1.47 41.14
CA ARG A 263 10.05 0.48 40.07
C ARG A 263 11.41 0.44 39.40
N VAL A 264 12.12 1.58 39.35
CA VAL A 264 13.44 1.67 38.72
C VAL A 264 14.30 2.65 39.52
N ASN A 265 15.50 2.21 39.89
CA ASN A 265 16.52 3.04 40.55
C ASN A 265 17.78 3.15 39.70
N LYS A 266 18.52 4.24 39.90
CA LYS A 266 19.75 4.59 39.19
C LYS A 266 20.95 4.60 40.12
N TRP A 267 22.08 4.09 39.64
CA TRP A 267 23.38 4.21 40.30
C TRP A 267 24.48 4.55 39.29
N THR A 268 25.49 5.28 39.73
CA THR A 268 26.70 5.56 38.94
C THR A 268 27.67 4.38 38.96
N ASP A 269 27.69 3.65 40.07
CA ASP A 269 28.63 2.55 40.32
C ASP A 269 27.90 1.31 40.81
N PHE A 270 28.51 0.14 40.60
CA PHE A 270 28.01 -1.13 41.11
C PHE A 270 29.16 -2.02 41.63
N PRO A 271 29.13 -2.48 42.89
CA PRO A 271 28.13 -2.21 43.94
C PRO A 271 27.98 -0.70 44.28
N PRO A 272 26.77 -0.19 44.51
CA PRO A 272 26.56 1.21 44.88
C PRO A 272 27.10 1.50 46.29
N THR A 273 27.63 2.71 46.47
CA THR A 273 28.15 3.22 47.75
C THR A 273 27.16 4.11 48.51
N THR A 274 26.06 4.51 47.86
CA THR A 274 25.00 5.32 48.46
C THR A 274 23.64 4.66 48.29
N ASN A 275 22.75 4.85 49.27
CA ASN A 275 21.37 4.36 49.22
C ASN A 275 20.57 4.97 48.05
N TYR A 276 19.47 4.31 47.72
CA TYR A 276 18.53 4.64 46.64
C TYR A 276 18.01 6.09 46.73
N ASP A 277 18.06 6.82 45.62
CA ASP A 277 17.35 8.10 45.44
C ASP A 277 15.96 7.81 44.82
N LEU A 278 14.91 8.20 45.52
CA LEU A 278 13.54 7.70 45.32
C LEU A 278 12.77 8.33 44.15
N GLN A 279 13.36 9.22 43.35
CA GLN A 279 12.60 10.03 42.38
C GLN A 279 13.29 10.31 41.04
N GLN A 280 13.67 9.28 40.27
CA GLN A 280 14.32 9.53 38.96
C GLN A 280 13.74 8.74 37.76
N PHE A 281 12.53 8.19 37.86
CA PHE A 281 11.91 7.49 36.74
C PHE A 281 10.41 7.79 36.57
N ASN A 282 10.05 8.37 35.42
CA ASN A 282 8.66 8.56 34.99
C ASN A 282 8.09 7.25 34.45
N SER A 283 7.78 6.31 35.34
CA SER A 283 7.00 5.12 35.01
C SER A 283 5.52 5.33 35.36
N PRO A 284 4.58 4.63 34.70
CA PRO A 284 3.27 4.38 35.31
C PRO A 284 3.44 3.85 36.74
N LEU A 285 2.52 4.17 37.65
CA LEU A 285 2.66 3.82 39.08
C LEU A 285 2.23 2.37 39.42
N ALA A 286 1.63 1.62 38.47
CA ALA A 286 0.95 0.33 38.74
C ALA A 286 1.52 -0.96 38.10
N SER A 287 2.31 -0.90 37.02
CA SER A 287 2.92 -2.03 36.27
C SER A 287 4.35 -2.52 36.63
N ASN A 288 4.59 -3.83 36.58
CA ASN A 288 5.92 -4.41 36.68
C ASN A 288 6.81 -4.07 35.48
N ILE A 289 8.12 -3.86 35.71
CA ILE A 289 9.09 -3.57 34.66
C ILE A 289 10.27 -4.53 34.70
N VAL A 290 10.62 -5.05 33.53
CA VAL A 290 11.87 -5.78 33.28
C VAL A 290 12.70 -4.99 32.27
N LEU A 291 13.88 -4.56 32.67
CA LEU A 291 14.87 -3.92 31.80
C LEU A 291 15.77 -5.00 31.18
N LYS A 292 16.00 -4.90 29.87
CA LYS A 292 16.89 -5.80 29.14
C LYS A 292 17.85 -5.01 28.26
N THR A 293 19.14 -5.21 28.45
CA THR A 293 20.16 -4.62 27.58
C THR A 293 20.33 -5.49 26.32
N ILE A 294 20.00 -4.92 25.16
CA ILE A 294 20.20 -5.51 23.84
C ILE A 294 21.06 -4.55 23.02
N ARG A 295 22.29 -4.94 22.71
CA ARG A 295 23.25 -4.16 21.88
C ARG A 295 23.35 -2.69 22.27
N ASN A 296 23.73 -2.47 23.53
CA ASN A 296 23.91 -1.14 24.13
C ASN A 296 22.64 -0.30 24.25
N ARG A 297 21.46 -0.91 24.07
CA ARG A 297 20.15 -0.27 24.23
C ARG A 297 19.41 -0.98 25.34
N VAL A 298 18.63 -0.23 26.10
CA VAL A 298 17.78 -0.80 27.14
C VAL A 298 16.36 -0.83 26.63
N PHE A 299 15.77 -2.03 26.58
CA PHE A 299 14.35 -2.22 26.39
C PHE A 299 13.70 -2.38 27.77
N SER A 300 12.58 -1.73 27.98
CA SER A 300 11.72 -1.96 29.15
C SER A 300 10.48 -2.73 28.70
N VAL A 301 10.30 -3.90 29.29
CA VAL A 301 9.15 -4.77 29.09
C VAL A 301 8.20 -4.56 30.26
N PHE A 302 6.93 -4.27 29.96
CA PHE A 302 5.87 -4.07 30.95
C PHE A 302 4.81 -5.16 30.76
N PRO A 303 4.92 -6.29 31.49
CA PRO A 303 3.99 -7.40 31.33
C PRO A 303 2.54 -6.99 31.61
N ASP A 304 2.31 -6.22 32.68
CA ASP A 304 0.95 -5.87 33.13
C ASP A 304 0.25 -4.83 32.25
N ASP A 305 1.02 -4.07 31.47
CA ASP A 305 0.51 -3.01 30.58
C ASP A 305 0.52 -3.44 29.10
N ASN A 306 0.93 -4.67 28.79
CA ASN A 306 1.03 -5.16 27.41
C ASN A 306 1.84 -4.22 26.50
N LYS A 307 2.99 -3.71 27.00
CA LYS A 307 3.82 -2.76 26.25
C LYS A 307 5.30 -3.04 26.36
N ILE A 308 6.03 -2.60 25.33
CA ILE A 308 7.49 -2.62 25.27
C ILE A 308 7.94 -1.24 24.81
N GLU A 309 8.90 -0.69 25.53
CA GLU A 309 9.46 0.61 25.24
C GLU A 309 10.98 0.50 25.08
N ILE A 310 11.55 1.42 24.31
CA ILE A 310 13.00 1.61 24.20
C ILE A 310 13.41 2.82 25.03
N CYS A 311 14.40 2.61 25.88
CA CYS A 311 14.86 3.60 26.83
C CYS A 311 16.17 4.27 26.39
N THR A 312 16.24 5.57 26.65
CA THR A 312 17.42 6.41 26.49
C THR A 312 17.74 7.05 27.84
N SER A 313 19.00 7.44 28.07
CA SER A 313 19.41 8.06 29.35
C SER A 313 20.45 9.14 29.11
N MET A 314 20.06 10.40 29.25
CA MET A 314 21.01 11.53 29.39
C MET A 314 21.26 11.79 30.89
N SER A 315 20.26 12.35 31.60
CA SER A 315 20.24 12.43 33.06
C SER A 315 19.50 11.22 33.66
N ASP A 316 18.26 11.02 33.23
CA ASP A 316 17.28 10.06 33.73
C ASP A 316 16.84 9.09 32.62
N LEU A 317 16.28 7.95 33.00
CA LEU A 317 15.81 6.94 32.06
C LEU A 317 14.48 7.41 31.47
N SER A 318 14.47 7.70 30.17
CA SER A 318 13.27 8.08 29.41
C SER A 318 12.99 7.00 28.38
N CYS A 319 11.81 6.40 28.47
CA CYS A 319 11.38 5.32 27.59
C CYS A 319 10.30 5.82 26.64
N THR A 320 10.34 5.35 25.39
CA THR A 320 9.36 5.66 24.34
C THR A 320 8.93 4.39 23.66
N ASP A 321 7.78 4.39 22.98
CA ASP A 321 7.27 3.23 22.29
C ASP A 321 8.35 2.52 21.46
N ALA A 322 8.55 1.21 21.65
CA ALA A 322 9.59 0.50 20.93
C ALA A 322 9.23 0.30 19.46
N PHE A 323 7.96 0.39 19.07
CA PHE A 323 7.50 0.04 17.72
C PHE A 323 7.45 1.25 16.78
N ARG A 324 7.72 0.99 15.50
CA ARG A 324 7.40 1.89 14.39
C ARG A 324 6.19 1.31 13.68
N TYR A 325 5.09 2.06 13.57
CA TYR A 325 3.86 1.57 12.95
C TYR A 325 3.75 1.94 11.47
N LEU A 326 4.07 3.19 11.13
CA LEU A 326 4.04 3.70 9.76
C LEU A 326 5.43 4.15 9.31
N THR A 327 5.66 4.11 8.01
CA THR A 327 6.77 4.78 7.33
C THR A 327 6.22 5.66 6.21
N ILE A 328 6.93 6.75 5.92
CA ILE A 328 6.59 7.69 4.86
C ILE A 328 7.75 7.70 3.89
N ILE A 329 7.47 7.49 2.61
CA ILE A 329 8.48 7.57 1.55
C ILE A 329 7.98 8.50 0.45
N ASN A 330 8.89 9.26 -0.15
CA ASN A 330 8.59 9.95 -1.39
C ASN A 330 8.63 8.92 -2.54
N SER A 331 7.58 8.88 -3.37
CA SER A 331 7.45 7.85 -4.41
C SER A 331 8.49 7.97 -5.52
N GLU A 332 9.02 9.17 -5.76
CA GLU A 332 9.98 9.47 -6.83
C GLU A 332 11.40 9.07 -6.40
N THR A 333 11.77 9.36 -5.15
CA THR A 333 13.12 9.07 -4.64
C THR A 333 13.21 7.73 -3.91
N GLY A 334 12.08 7.19 -3.44
CA GLY A 334 12.03 6.00 -2.58
C GLY A 334 12.59 6.22 -1.18
N LEU A 335 12.97 7.45 -0.83
CA LEU A 335 13.62 7.79 0.44
C LEU A 335 12.60 8.19 1.51
N PRO A 336 12.90 7.95 2.81
CA PRO A 336 12.07 8.43 3.91
C PRO A 336 12.00 9.97 3.93
N VAL A 337 10.81 10.50 4.17
CA VAL A 337 10.57 11.96 4.20
C VAL A 337 9.86 12.36 5.48
N THR A 338 10.31 13.45 6.09
CA THR A 338 9.72 14.04 7.31
C THR A 338 9.38 15.52 7.12
N SER A 339 10.03 16.20 6.18
CA SER A 339 9.67 17.54 5.71
C SER A 339 9.88 17.66 4.19
N LEU A 340 9.13 18.55 3.57
CA LEU A 340 9.19 18.88 2.14
C LEU A 340 9.12 20.39 1.97
N SER A 341 10.14 20.96 1.34
CA SER A 341 10.10 22.34 0.86
C SER A 341 9.56 22.34 -0.57
N VAL A 342 8.47 23.05 -0.80
CA VAL A 342 7.69 23.03 -2.04
C VAL A 342 7.34 24.45 -2.47
N THR A 343 7.25 24.66 -3.78
CA THR A 343 6.81 25.92 -4.42
C THR A 343 5.41 25.74 -5.03
N HIS A 344 4.84 26.81 -5.60
CA HIS A 344 3.52 26.73 -6.25
C HIS A 344 3.49 25.74 -7.43
N ASP A 345 4.59 25.56 -8.15
CA ASP A 345 4.68 24.61 -9.28
C ASP A 345 5.02 23.18 -8.83
N SER A 346 5.25 22.97 -7.53
CA SER A 346 5.68 21.67 -7.03
C SER A 346 4.54 20.65 -7.09
N SER A 347 4.85 19.47 -7.60
CA SER A 347 3.99 18.30 -7.54
C SER A 347 4.80 17.07 -7.10
N GLY A 348 4.13 16.06 -6.57
CA GLY A 348 4.77 14.83 -6.12
C GLY A 348 3.79 13.90 -5.43
N THR A 349 4.29 12.75 -4.96
CA THR A 349 3.48 11.78 -4.21
C THR A 349 4.26 11.20 -3.03
N LEU A 350 3.59 11.15 -1.88
CA LEU A 350 4.06 10.52 -0.66
C LEU A 350 3.31 9.22 -0.42
N ILE A 351 4.00 8.18 0.03
CA ILE A 351 3.40 6.90 0.35
C ILE A 351 3.56 6.66 1.84
N PHE A 352 2.43 6.54 2.53
CA PHE A 352 2.35 6.09 3.92
C PHE A 352 2.13 4.57 3.91
N ARG A 353 2.94 3.82 4.64
CA ARG A 353 2.88 2.36 4.65
C ARG A 353 2.96 1.83 6.07
N ASN A 354 2.06 0.91 6.43
CA ASN A 354 2.19 0.09 7.62
C ASN A 354 3.41 -0.82 7.50
N VAL A 355 4.30 -0.78 8.49
CA VAL A 355 5.53 -1.57 8.48
C VAL A 355 5.43 -2.83 9.35
N ASN A 356 4.28 -3.13 9.96
CA ASN A 356 4.06 -4.33 10.75
C ASN A 356 2.98 -5.20 10.13
N ASN A 357 3.09 -6.53 10.29
CA ASN A 357 2.10 -7.47 9.75
C ASN A 357 0.73 -7.44 10.46
N SER A 358 0.56 -6.56 11.44
CA SER A 358 -0.67 -6.30 12.20
C SER A 358 -1.52 -5.20 11.58
N PHE A 359 -2.84 -5.28 11.74
CA PHE A 359 -3.78 -4.22 11.33
C PHE A 359 -3.69 -3.00 12.26
N ILE A 360 -3.84 -1.80 11.70
CA ILE A 360 -4.04 -0.54 12.43
C ILE A 360 -5.49 -0.12 12.20
N GLU A 361 -6.32 -0.34 13.21
CA GLU A 361 -7.75 -0.07 13.14
C GLU A 361 -8.07 1.42 13.18
N HIS A 362 -9.30 1.77 12.77
CA HIS A 362 -9.76 3.15 12.81
C HIS A 362 -9.77 3.78 14.20
N GLU A 363 -10.01 2.99 15.26
CA GLU A 363 -10.04 3.52 16.62
C GLU A 363 -8.64 3.86 17.15
N ASN A 364 -7.61 3.30 16.50
CA ASN A 364 -6.20 3.50 16.85
C ASN A 364 -5.51 4.49 15.90
N LEU A 365 -6.23 5.04 14.92
CA LEU A 365 -5.69 5.95 13.92
C LEU A 365 -6.40 7.29 13.98
N THR A 366 -5.64 8.37 14.06
CA THR A 366 -6.15 9.74 13.94
C THR A 366 -5.38 10.47 12.86
N ILE A 367 -6.07 11.28 12.06
CA ILE A 367 -5.48 12.03 10.94
C ILE A 367 -5.56 13.51 11.27
N THR A 368 -4.45 14.21 11.04
CA THR A 368 -4.46 15.68 11.00
C THR A 368 -4.82 16.10 9.59
N GLY A 369 -5.96 16.77 9.45
CA GLY A 369 -6.51 17.15 8.15
C GLY A 369 -5.66 18.21 7.43
N ILE A 370 -5.72 18.18 6.11
CA ILE A 370 -5.17 19.23 5.24
C ILE A 370 -6.06 20.47 5.42
N PRO A 371 -5.48 21.67 5.64
CA PRO A 371 -6.24 22.92 5.70
C PRO A 371 -7.19 23.04 4.52
N ASP A 372 -8.41 23.53 4.75
CA ASP A 372 -9.44 23.56 3.70
C ASP A 372 -9.01 24.39 2.48
N GLU A 373 -8.26 25.46 2.71
CA GLU A 373 -7.65 26.32 1.68
C GLU A 373 -6.64 25.59 0.78
N LEU A 374 -6.01 24.53 1.28
CA LEU A 374 -5.05 23.72 0.53
C LEU A 374 -5.64 22.45 -0.07
N ARG A 375 -6.88 22.09 0.28
CA ARG A 375 -7.45 20.78 -0.05
C ARG A 375 -7.48 20.49 -1.56
N ALA A 376 -7.62 21.50 -2.40
CA ALA A 376 -7.60 21.36 -3.86
C ALA A 376 -6.23 20.92 -4.42
N ALA A 377 -5.13 21.21 -3.71
CA ALA A 377 -3.79 20.79 -4.10
C ALA A 377 -3.51 19.31 -3.80
N PHE A 378 -4.34 18.66 -3.00
CA PHE A 378 -4.07 17.30 -2.52
C PHE A 378 -5.10 16.29 -3.00
N SER A 379 -4.62 15.10 -3.35
CA SER A 379 -5.44 13.96 -3.72
C SER A 379 -4.81 12.66 -3.24
N GLY A 380 -5.50 11.54 -3.45
CA GLY A 380 -4.99 10.20 -3.14
C GLY A 380 -5.71 9.52 -1.98
N SER A 381 -5.37 8.25 -1.77
CA SER A 381 -6.07 7.36 -0.84
C SER A 381 -5.82 7.68 0.64
N CYS A 382 -4.86 8.56 0.97
CA CYS A 382 -4.60 8.95 2.35
C CYS A 382 -5.68 9.87 2.94
N ILE A 383 -6.34 10.71 2.15
CA ILE A 383 -7.24 11.79 2.62
C ILE A 383 -8.46 11.24 3.38
N GLY A 384 -8.91 10.02 3.06
CA GLY A 384 -10.01 9.33 3.74
C GLY A 384 -9.58 8.06 4.46
N LYS A 385 -8.28 7.87 4.73
CA LYS A 385 -7.74 6.60 5.20
C LYS A 385 -8.08 6.37 6.68
N THR A 386 -9.03 5.47 6.95
CA THR A 386 -9.45 5.17 8.31
C THR A 386 -8.64 4.05 8.96
N SER A 387 -7.97 3.18 8.20
CA SER A 387 -7.20 2.06 8.75
C SER A 387 -6.06 1.65 7.83
N PHE A 388 -5.08 0.90 8.36
CA PHE A 388 -4.01 0.28 7.56
C PHE A 388 -3.92 -1.23 7.81
N ASP A 389 -4.13 -2.04 6.76
CA ASP A 389 -3.88 -3.48 6.79
C ASP A 389 -2.39 -3.83 6.85
N SER A 390 -2.09 -5.13 6.85
CA SER A 390 -0.72 -5.61 6.81
C SER A 390 0.05 -5.05 5.61
N PRO A 391 1.39 -4.98 5.64
CA PRO A 391 2.22 -4.32 4.63
C PRO A 391 2.13 -4.99 3.25
N ARG A 392 1.56 -6.20 3.19
CA ARG A 392 1.39 -7.00 1.99
C ARG A 392 0.05 -6.77 1.30
N SER A 393 -0.94 -6.17 1.98
CA SER A 393 -2.20 -5.79 1.35
C SER A 393 -2.08 -4.39 0.72
N SER A 394 -2.85 -4.16 -0.35
CA SER A 394 -3.00 -2.87 -1.00
C SER A 394 -3.51 -1.78 -0.04
N SER A 395 -4.35 -2.15 0.92
CA SER A 395 -4.88 -1.31 2.00
C SER A 395 -3.89 -1.13 3.17
N GLY A 396 -2.75 -1.82 3.18
CA GLY A 396 -1.65 -1.57 4.12
C GLY A 396 -0.82 -0.33 3.82
N ARG A 397 -1.15 0.37 2.73
CA ARG A 397 -0.55 1.64 2.32
C ARG A 397 -1.62 2.64 1.88
N CYS A 398 -1.24 3.91 1.82
CA CYS A 398 -2.00 4.94 1.13
C CYS A 398 -1.05 5.91 0.44
N SER A 399 -1.53 6.58 -0.61
CA SER A 399 -0.82 7.64 -1.32
C SER A 399 -1.43 9.00 -1.00
N LEU A 400 -0.57 9.99 -0.79
CA LEU A 400 -0.91 11.40 -0.73
C LEU A 400 -0.18 12.10 -1.87
N SER A 401 -0.92 12.43 -2.93
CA SER A 401 -0.41 13.22 -4.05
C SER A 401 -0.65 14.70 -3.77
N TYR A 402 0.32 15.53 -4.12
CA TYR A 402 0.23 16.99 -4.03
C TYR A 402 0.56 17.62 -5.38
N ASN A 403 -0.15 18.69 -5.73
CA ASN A 403 0.09 19.53 -6.88
C ASN A 403 -0.42 20.94 -6.54
N PHE A 404 0.51 21.83 -6.18
CA PHE A 404 0.16 23.17 -5.71
C PHE A 404 -0.33 24.10 -6.83
N ALA A 405 -0.06 23.78 -8.10
CA ALA A 405 -0.56 24.55 -9.25
C ALA A 405 -2.09 24.45 -9.43
N ARG A 406 -2.76 23.59 -8.65
CA ARG A 406 -4.23 23.46 -8.62
C ARG A 406 -4.90 24.44 -7.66
N LEU A 407 -4.14 25.16 -6.85
CA LEU A 407 -4.70 26.18 -5.98
C LEU A 407 -5.09 27.39 -6.83
N GLN A 408 -6.26 27.96 -6.55
CA GLN A 408 -6.70 29.20 -7.21
C GLN A 408 -6.01 30.45 -6.66
N ASN A 409 -5.48 30.36 -5.44
CA ASN A 409 -4.76 31.44 -4.77
C ASN A 409 -3.41 30.89 -4.29
N GLU A 410 -2.38 31.71 -4.36
CA GLU A 410 -1.08 31.36 -3.76
C GLU A 410 -1.22 31.21 -2.24
N TYR A 411 -0.55 30.20 -1.70
CA TYR A 411 -0.53 29.92 -0.27
C TYR A 411 0.91 29.96 0.23
N GLN A 412 1.15 30.70 1.32
CA GLN A 412 2.44 30.73 2.00
C GLN A 412 2.26 30.24 3.44
N GLY A 413 3.09 29.28 3.84
CA GLY A 413 3.10 28.79 5.21
C GLY A 413 3.58 27.37 5.33
N SER A 414 3.56 26.89 6.57
CA SER A 414 3.90 25.51 6.90
C SER A 414 2.70 24.80 7.50
N PHE A 415 2.42 23.58 7.06
CA PHE A 415 1.41 22.74 7.71
C PHE A 415 1.86 21.28 7.76
N ASN A 416 1.28 20.53 8.69
CA ASN A 416 1.61 19.13 8.89
C ASN A 416 0.47 18.23 8.44
N TYR A 417 0.77 17.23 7.62
CA TYR A 417 -0.13 16.12 7.35
C TYR A 417 0.39 14.86 8.05
N ASN A 418 -0.28 14.47 9.13
CA ASN A 418 0.17 13.35 9.96
C ASN A 418 -0.94 12.33 10.22
N PHE A 419 -0.53 11.07 10.29
CA PHE A 419 -1.23 9.99 10.96
C PHE A 419 -0.67 9.82 12.37
N SER A 420 -1.54 9.82 13.37
CA SER A 420 -1.18 9.51 14.75
C SER A 420 -1.77 8.15 15.12
N VAL A 421 -0.89 7.22 15.50
CA VAL A 421 -1.23 5.85 15.90
C VAL A 421 -1.23 5.77 17.41
N LYS A 422 -2.36 5.40 18.00
CA LYS A 422 -2.53 5.20 19.45
C LYS A 422 -2.17 3.76 19.81
N SER A 423 -1.23 3.59 20.73
CA SER A 423 -0.76 2.31 21.28
C SER A 423 -0.82 2.28 22.81
N ASN A 424 -0.54 1.11 23.40
CA ASN A 424 -0.41 0.96 24.86
C ASN A 424 0.76 1.78 25.44
N SER A 425 1.72 2.19 24.59
CA SER A 425 2.86 3.04 24.97
C SER A 425 2.57 4.54 24.82
N GLY A 426 1.42 4.93 24.24
CA GLY A 426 1.05 6.33 23.99
C GLY A 426 0.65 6.59 22.53
N VAL A 427 0.85 7.82 22.06
CA VAL A 427 0.54 8.19 20.66
C VAL A 427 1.85 8.42 19.89
N SER A 428 2.00 7.73 18.77
CA SER A 428 3.11 7.91 17.83
C SER A 428 2.63 8.63 16.58
N THR A 429 3.21 9.79 16.28
CA THR A 429 2.84 10.60 15.11
C THR A 429 3.80 10.37 13.95
N TYR A 430 3.25 10.15 12.77
CA TYR A 430 3.94 9.92 11.50
C TYR A 430 3.37 10.87 10.47
N GLY A 431 4.14 11.87 10.07
CA GLY A 431 3.71 12.75 8.99
C GLY A 431 4.82 13.53 8.36
N VAL A 432 4.41 14.37 7.42
CA VAL A 432 5.28 15.29 6.68
C VAL A 432 4.86 16.71 7.00
N GLN A 433 5.87 17.52 7.30
CA GLN A 433 5.74 18.98 7.28
C GLN A 433 5.92 19.47 5.84
N PHE A 434 4.90 20.12 5.30
CA PHE A 434 5.01 20.88 4.05
C PHE A 434 5.40 22.30 4.40
N ASP A 435 6.55 22.75 3.94
CA ASP A 435 6.98 24.14 3.99
C ASP A 435 6.82 24.73 2.58
N ILE A 436 5.75 25.50 2.37
CA ILE A 436 5.43 26.10 1.09
C ILE A 436 6.10 27.47 1.04
N ASP A 437 7.24 27.54 0.36
CA ASP A 437 8.04 28.76 0.20
C ASP A 437 7.74 29.41 -1.15
N ASN A 438 7.42 30.70 -1.11
CA ASN A 438 7.16 31.52 -2.30
C ASN A 438 8.33 32.48 -2.58
N HIS A 439 9.52 32.26 -2.01
CA HIS A 439 10.69 33.13 -2.22
C HIS A 439 11.58 32.65 -3.37
N LEU A 440 11.04 32.70 -4.59
CA LEU A 440 11.81 33.18 -5.73
C LEU A 440 11.29 34.58 -6.05
N PRO A 441 12.14 35.62 -6.18
CA PRO A 441 11.66 36.93 -6.58
C PRO A 441 10.90 36.78 -7.91
N PRO A 442 9.69 37.35 -8.03
CA PRO A 442 8.86 37.13 -9.20
C PRO A 442 9.61 37.63 -10.43
N GLN A 443 9.83 36.73 -11.40
CA GLN A 443 10.55 37.08 -12.61
C GLN A 443 9.61 37.83 -13.56
N PRO A 444 10.09 38.88 -14.24
CA PRO A 444 9.29 39.56 -15.25
C PRO A 444 8.98 38.62 -16.42
N LYS A 445 7.73 38.61 -16.86
CA LYS A 445 7.24 37.86 -18.02
C LYS A 445 6.60 38.85 -18.97
N LEU A 446 7.17 38.97 -20.17
CA LEU A 446 6.69 39.87 -21.20
C LEU A 446 5.74 39.14 -22.15
N GLU A 447 4.64 39.79 -22.50
CA GLU A 447 3.68 39.34 -23.51
C GLU A 447 3.37 40.49 -24.49
N LEU A 448 3.05 40.13 -25.73
CA LEU A 448 2.64 41.07 -26.78
C LEU A 448 1.11 40.98 -26.90
N LEU A 449 0.40 42.09 -26.71
CA LEU A 449 -1.05 42.17 -26.72
C LEU A 449 -1.53 43.18 -27.76
N THR A 450 -2.77 43.05 -28.23
CA THR A 450 -3.47 44.16 -28.90
C THR A 450 -4.40 44.88 -27.90
N PRO A 451 -4.62 46.20 -28.03
CA PRO A 451 -5.48 46.95 -27.11
C PRO A 451 -6.93 46.42 -27.04
N ASP A 452 -7.41 45.82 -28.12
CA ASP A 452 -8.82 45.47 -28.30
C ASP A 452 -9.17 44.06 -27.78
N LEU A 453 -8.19 43.16 -27.64
CA LEU A 453 -8.44 41.74 -27.33
C LEU A 453 -7.92 41.28 -25.97
N VAL A 454 -6.99 41.98 -25.32
CA VAL A 454 -6.29 41.51 -24.09
C VAL A 454 -5.82 40.04 -24.23
N GLN A 455 -5.49 39.62 -25.45
CA GLN A 455 -5.01 38.29 -25.77
C GLN A 455 -3.59 38.39 -26.31
N GLN A 456 -2.77 37.42 -25.93
CA GLN A 456 -1.41 37.28 -26.44
C GLN A 456 -1.43 37.10 -27.95
N ILE A 457 -0.65 37.92 -28.65
CA ILE A 457 -0.42 37.84 -30.08
C ILE A 457 1.03 37.45 -30.36
N ASN A 458 1.19 36.48 -31.25
CA ASN A 458 2.49 36.07 -31.78
C ASN A 458 2.61 36.36 -33.29
N SER A 459 1.50 36.75 -33.93
CA SER A 459 1.42 37.20 -35.31
C SER A 459 0.51 38.43 -35.47
N LEU A 460 0.76 39.22 -36.52
CA LEU A 460 -0.02 40.40 -36.90
C LEU A 460 -0.03 40.53 -38.43
N ASP A 461 -1.21 40.41 -39.03
CA ASP A 461 -1.37 40.53 -40.48
C ASP A 461 -1.86 41.92 -40.85
N LEU A 462 -1.09 42.62 -41.68
CA LEU A 462 -1.30 44.02 -42.02
C LEU A 462 -1.46 44.19 -43.52
N THR A 463 -2.48 44.95 -43.93
CA THR A 463 -2.62 45.37 -45.34
C THR A 463 -2.07 46.76 -45.57
N GLY A 464 -1.87 47.14 -46.84
CA GLY A 464 -1.62 48.55 -47.17
C GLY A 464 -2.67 49.47 -46.55
N ALA A 465 -2.23 50.61 -46.01
CA ALA A 465 -3.01 51.59 -45.22
C ALA A 465 -3.40 51.17 -43.79
N SER A 466 -2.98 49.99 -43.32
CA SER A 466 -3.27 49.56 -41.94
C SER A 466 -2.52 50.41 -40.92
N SER A 467 -3.20 50.80 -39.85
CA SER A 467 -2.57 51.42 -38.70
C SER A 467 -3.11 50.82 -37.42
N GLY A 468 -2.26 50.66 -36.41
CA GLY A 468 -2.68 50.10 -35.14
C GLY A 468 -1.57 50.11 -34.10
N THR A 469 -1.81 49.33 -33.06
CA THR A 469 -1.01 49.35 -31.84
C THR A 469 -0.80 47.95 -31.30
N VAL A 470 0.42 47.68 -30.84
CA VAL A 470 0.82 46.49 -30.08
C VAL A 470 1.30 46.93 -28.70
N LEU A 471 0.86 46.26 -27.65
CA LEU A 471 1.28 46.49 -26.28
C LEU A 471 2.33 45.43 -25.90
N ILE A 472 3.47 45.86 -25.36
CA ILE A 472 4.39 44.98 -24.65
C ILE A 472 4.03 45.10 -23.18
N TYR A 473 3.45 44.04 -22.62
CA TYR A 473 2.91 44.02 -21.27
C TYR A 473 3.74 43.09 -20.39
N ASN A 474 4.13 43.57 -19.21
CA ASN A 474 4.71 42.70 -18.19
C ASN A 474 3.56 42.08 -17.38
N VAL A 475 3.22 40.82 -17.68
CA VAL A 475 2.11 40.10 -17.02
C VAL A 475 2.44 39.66 -15.60
N SER A 476 3.66 39.88 -15.12
CA SER A 476 4.06 39.51 -13.77
C SER A 476 3.44 40.43 -12.71
N GLU A 477 3.53 40.02 -11.44
CA GLU A 477 3.09 40.83 -10.31
C GLU A 477 3.81 42.19 -10.24
N PRO A 478 3.21 43.26 -9.66
CA PRO A 478 3.77 44.61 -9.65
C PRO A 478 5.22 44.76 -9.17
N MET A 479 5.72 43.81 -8.38
CA MET A 479 7.08 43.80 -7.85
C MET A 479 8.12 43.17 -8.79
N ALA A 480 7.70 42.46 -9.85
CA ALA A 480 8.54 41.89 -10.88
C ALA A 480 8.82 42.92 -11.98
N VAL A 481 10.04 43.46 -12.01
CA VAL A 481 10.39 44.57 -12.89
C VAL A 481 11.29 44.07 -14.02
N ALA A 482 10.88 44.31 -15.28
CA ALA A 482 11.69 44.04 -16.47
C ALA A 482 12.55 45.26 -16.78
N HIS A 483 13.88 45.12 -16.81
CA HIS A 483 14.79 46.22 -17.10
C HIS A 483 15.32 46.14 -18.53
N ASN A 484 15.70 47.30 -19.07
CA ASN A 484 16.36 47.41 -20.38
C ASN A 484 15.56 46.76 -21.52
N ILE A 485 14.24 47.01 -21.57
CA ILE A 485 13.39 46.52 -22.64
C ILE A 485 13.94 46.99 -23.99
N ASN A 486 14.32 46.02 -24.83
CA ASN A 486 14.90 46.25 -26.14
C ASN A 486 14.00 45.64 -27.21
N VAL A 487 13.39 46.51 -28.02
CA VAL A 487 12.56 46.12 -29.16
C VAL A 487 13.38 46.21 -30.43
N ARG A 488 13.66 45.06 -31.04
CA ARG A 488 14.38 44.96 -32.31
C ARG A 488 13.39 44.78 -33.45
N ILE A 489 13.29 45.80 -34.29
CA ILE A 489 12.45 45.81 -35.50
C ILE A 489 13.37 45.62 -36.72
N PRO A 490 13.04 44.74 -37.67
CA PRO A 490 13.79 44.59 -38.91
C PRO A 490 13.88 45.91 -39.69
N GLU A 491 15.03 46.19 -40.31
CA GLU A 491 15.29 47.45 -41.02
C GLU A 491 14.26 47.72 -42.12
N GLN A 492 13.82 46.67 -42.80
CA GLN A 492 12.86 46.67 -43.92
C GLN A 492 11.50 47.27 -43.53
N ILE A 493 11.06 47.07 -42.29
CA ILE A 493 9.76 47.56 -41.80
C ILE A 493 9.90 48.64 -40.73
N SER A 494 11.12 48.97 -40.32
CA SER A 494 11.39 49.91 -39.23
C SER A 494 10.74 51.28 -39.44
N ASN A 495 10.67 51.76 -40.69
CA ASN A 495 10.02 53.04 -41.04
C ASN A 495 8.50 53.05 -40.81
N TYR A 496 7.87 51.88 -40.68
CA TYR A 496 6.44 51.77 -40.36
C TYR A 496 6.18 51.85 -38.85
N PHE A 497 7.20 51.69 -38.02
CA PHE A 497 7.13 51.73 -36.56
C PHE A 497 7.84 52.99 -36.04
N SER A 498 7.09 54.09 -35.94
CA SER A 498 7.69 55.39 -35.57
C SER A 498 8.10 55.44 -34.10
N SER A 499 9.31 55.91 -33.82
CA SER A 499 9.82 56.18 -32.48
C SER A 499 9.17 57.39 -31.80
N THR A 500 8.59 58.33 -32.57
CA THR A 500 7.94 59.53 -32.00
C THR A 500 6.55 59.25 -31.43
N SER A 501 5.91 58.16 -31.86
CA SER A 501 4.59 57.73 -31.40
C SER A 501 4.63 56.44 -30.58
N SER A 502 5.71 55.66 -30.60
CA SER A 502 5.84 54.39 -29.85
C SER A 502 6.62 54.59 -28.56
N THR A 503 5.98 54.38 -27.40
CA THR A 503 6.64 54.49 -26.09
C THR A 503 7.68 53.39 -25.84
N CYS A 504 7.60 52.26 -26.56
CA CYS A 504 8.61 51.20 -26.48
C CYS A 504 9.92 51.50 -27.23
N LEU A 505 9.97 52.55 -28.08
CA LEU A 505 11.12 52.85 -28.96
C LEU A 505 11.87 54.13 -28.59
N VAL A 506 11.57 54.72 -27.43
CA VAL A 506 12.22 55.94 -26.93
C VAL A 506 13.58 55.60 -26.31
N GLN A 507 14.61 56.45 -26.50
CA GLN A 507 15.99 56.17 -26.05
C GLN A 507 16.12 55.92 -24.53
N THR A 508 17.03 54.99 -24.19
CA THR A 508 17.19 54.13 -22.99
C THR A 508 17.31 54.78 -21.59
N PRO A 509 17.11 53.98 -20.51
CA PRO A 509 16.59 52.60 -20.44
C PRO A 509 15.10 52.54 -20.02
N LEU A 510 14.31 51.75 -20.77
CA LEU A 510 12.90 51.50 -20.46
C LEU A 510 12.80 50.36 -19.44
N THR A 511 12.09 50.64 -18.34
CA THR A 511 11.80 49.69 -17.26
C THR A 511 10.29 49.49 -17.19
N LEU A 512 9.86 48.23 -17.12
CA LEU A 512 8.46 47.83 -17.12
C LEU A 512 8.15 47.04 -15.84
N PRO A 513 7.57 47.68 -14.81
CA PRO A 513 7.01 47.01 -13.64
C PRO A 513 5.91 46.02 -14.02
N GLY A 514 5.66 45.03 -13.16
CA GLY A 514 4.57 44.08 -13.39
C GLY A 514 3.21 44.77 -13.42
N GLY A 515 2.35 44.34 -14.32
CA GLY A 515 1.07 44.97 -14.59
C GLY A 515 1.14 46.26 -15.41
N GLU A 516 2.32 46.69 -15.88
CA GLU A 516 2.48 47.84 -16.78
C GLU A 516 2.76 47.41 -18.24
N SER A 517 2.47 48.29 -19.20
CA SER A 517 2.78 48.10 -20.63
C SER A 517 3.50 49.29 -21.23
N CYS A 518 4.28 49.03 -22.28
CA CYS A 518 4.65 50.03 -23.26
C CYS A 518 3.93 49.76 -24.59
N THR A 519 3.91 50.77 -25.46
CA THR A 519 3.13 50.79 -26.69
C THR A 519 4.03 50.89 -27.92
N LEU A 520 3.83 49.99 -28.87
CA LEU A 520 4.44 49.96 -30.19
C LEU A 520 3.37 50.29 -31.24
N ASN A 521 3.50 51.44 -31.90
CA ASN A 521 2.55 51.94 -32.90
C ASN A 521 3.09 51.71 -34.32
N TYR A 522 2.20 51.34 -35.24
CA TYR A 522 2.56 51.12 -36.64
C TYR A 522 1.60 51.78 -37.62
N ILE A 523 2.12 52.20 -38.77
CA ILE A 523 1.35 52.71 -39.91
C ILE A 523 1.97 52.14 -41.19
N ILE A 524 1.23 51.27 -41.87
CA ILE A 524 1.60 50.71 -43.16
C ILE A 524 1.08 51.62 -44.27
N PRO A 525 1.92 52.08 -45.23
CA PRO A 525 1.46 52.89 -46.35
C PRO A 525 0.47 52.13 -47.23
N THR A 526 -0.37 52.83 -47.99
CA THR A 526 -1.34 52.23 -48.94
C THR A 526 -0.70 51.31 -49.97
N SER A 527 0.58 51.52 -50.30
CA SER A 527 1.37 50.68 -51.19
C SER A 527 2.76 50.45 -50.57
N PRO A 528 2.93 49.43 -49.71
CA PRO A 528 4.21 49.11 -49.09
C PRO A 528 5.26 48.75 -50.16
N GLU A 529 6.51 49.15 -49.91
CA GLU A 529 7.64 48.85 -50.79
C GLU A 529 7.81 47.32 -50.94
N SER A 530 8.31 46.86 -52.09
CA SER A 530 8.35 45.43 -52.43
C SER A 530 9.18 44.58 -51.46
N ASP A 531 10.22 45.17 -50.87
CA ASP A 531 11.09 44.57 -49.85
C ASP A 531 10.49 44.60 -48.43
N SER A 532 9.45 45.41 -48.24
CA SER A 532 8.67 45.47 -47.01
C SER A 532 7.47 44.51 -47.01
N GLN A 533 7.16 43.87 -48.13
CA GLN A 533 6.08 42.89 -48.25
C GLN A 533 6.54 41.50 -47.79
N GLY A 534 5.64 40.73 -47.18
CA GLY A 534 5.90 39.41 -46.59
C GLY A 534 6.11 39.43 -45.08
N THR A 535 6.61 38.31 -44.54
CA THR A 535 6.70 38.06 -43.09
C THR A 535 8.00 38.55 -42.47
N HIS A 536 7.89 39.37 -41.42
CA HIS A 536 8.99 39.96 -40.67
C HIS A 536 8.88 39.60 -39.18
N VAL A 537 10.00 39.50 -38.44
CA VAL A 537 9.97 39.16 -37.01
C VAL A 537 10.47 40.31 -36.15
N ILE A 538 9.60 40.85 -35.32
CA ILE A 538 9.95 41.80 -34.25
C ILE A 538 10.33 41.00 -33.00
N GLN A 539 11.42 41.37 -32.34
CA GLN A 539 11.89 40.71 -31.11
C GLN A 539 11.89 41.69 -29.94
N VAL A 540 11.46 41.23 -28.77
CA VAL A 540 11.46 42.00 -27.51
C VAL A 540 12.27 41.24 -26.47
N ASN A 541 13.28 41.91 -25.91
CA ASN A 541 14.17 41.35 -24.89
C ASN A 541 14.21 42.22 -23.64
N SER A 542 14.55 41.63 -22.50
CA SER A 542 14.93 42.30 -21.25
C SER A 542 16.18 41.63 -20.66
N ASP A 543 16.83 42.27 -19.69
CA ASP A 543 18.02 41.71 -19.03
C ASP A 543 17.70 40.43 -18.22
N GLU A 544 16.46 40.30 -17.74
CA GLU A 544 16.01 39.22 -16.87
C GLU A 544 15.36 38.05 -17.61
N THR A 545 14.97 38.22 -18.87
CA THR A 545 14.36 37.17 -19.70
C THR A 545 15.41 36.45 -20.54
N SER A 546 15.52 35.12 -20.38
CA SER A 546 16.47 34.29 -21.15
C SER A 546 16.06 34.03 -22.60
N ILE A 547 14.78 34.23 -22.94
CA ILE A 547 14.20 33.97 -24.26
C ILE A 547 13.49 35.23 -24.78
N PRO A 548 13.79 35.70 -26.01
CA PRO A 548 13.08 36.80 -26.65
C PRO A 548 11.62 36.50 -26.87
N VAL A 549 10.73 37.46 -26.59
CA VAL A 549 9.35 37.40 -27.08
C VAL A 549 9.35 37.88 -28.53
N THR A 550 8.70 37.15 -29.43
CA THR A 550 8.70 37.48 -30.87
C THR A 550 7.30 37.70 -31.41
N LEU A 551 7.15 38.68 -32.29
CA LEU A 551 5.93 38.95 -33.07
C LEU A 551 6.25 38.85 -34.56
N SER A 552 5.55 37.96 -35.25
CA SER A 552 5.57 37.84 -36.70
C SER A 552 4.63 38.90 -37.31
N VAL A 553 5.11 39.76 -38.19
CA VAL A 553 4.32 40.78 -38.88
C VAL A 553 4.30 40.46 -40.37
N ASP A 554 3.13 40.14 -40.92
CA ASP A 554 2.96 39.87 -42.35
C ASP A 554 2.32 41.09 -43.04
N ILE A 555 2.95 41.61 -44.10
CA ILE A 555 2.48 42.80 -44.82
C ILE A 555 2.11 42.45 -46.26
N ALA A 556 0.84 42.61 -46.64
CA ALA A 556 0.33 42.28 -47.98
C ALA A 556 -0.50 43.42 -48.63
N SER A 557 -0.20 43.76 -49.89
CA SER A 557 -1.00 44.72 -50.69
C SER A 557 -1.97 44.05 -51.68
N GLY A 558 -1.83 42.73 -51.90
CA GLY A 558 -2.65 41.92 -52.80
C GLY A 558 -3.53 40.90 -52.06
N PRO A 559 -4.09 39.89 -52.77
CA PRO A 559 -4.80 38.79 -52.12
C PRO A 559 -3.81 37.96 -51.29
N ASN A 560 -4.19 37.55 -50.08
CA ASN A 560 -3.37 36.71 -49.20
C ASN A 560 -4.28 35.66 -48.56
N LEU A 561 -4.01 34.38 -48.84
CA LEU A 561 -4.79 33.28 -48.28
C LEU A 561 -3.99 32.57 -47.20
N VAL A 562 -4.55 32.52 -46.00
CA VAL A 562 -3.99 31.83 -44.84
C VAL A 562 -4.94 30.73 -44.39
N LEU A 563 -4.41 29.66 -43.82
CA LEU A 563 -5.18 28.57 -43.24
C LEU A 563 -5.03 28.63 -41.71
N ARG A 564 -6.10 28.54 -40.94
CA ARG A 564 -6.06 28.51 -39.47
C ARG A 564 -6.88 27.35 -38.94
N ALA A 565 -6.61 26.90 -37.71
CA ALA A 565 -7.57 26.06 -37.01
C ALA A 565 -8.80 26.91 -36.62
N GLN A 566 -9.98 26.31 -36.58
CA GLN A 566 -11.20 26.99 -36.14
C GLN A 566 -11.03 27.36 -34.66
N ASP A 567 -10.94 28.66 -34.36
CA ASP A 567 -10.61 29.28 -33.06
C ASP A 567 -9.13 29.58 -32.76
N ASP A 568 -8.23 29.38 -33.72
CA ASP A 568 -6.83 29.81 -33.61
C ASP A 568 -6.57 31.09 -34.43
N ILE A 569 -5.73 31.98 -33.91
CA ILE A 569 -5.25 33.18 -34.60
C ILE A 569 -3.96 32.93 -35.39
N GLN A 570 -3.33 31.77 -35.20
CA GLN A 570 -2.08 31.40 -35.88
C GLN A 570 -2.33 30.79 -37.26
N ASP A 571 -1.53 31.23 -38.24
CA ASP A 571 -1.52 30.66 -39.58
C ASP A 571 -0.78 29.32 -39.61
N LEU A 572 -1.45 28.31 -40.15
CA LEU A 572 -0.92 26.99 -40.39
C LEU A 572 -0.03 26.99 -41.63
N THR A 573 1.27 26.98 -41.41
CA THR A 573 2.27 26.69 -42.45
C THR A 573 2.39 25.19 -42.74
N ARG A 574 1.87 24.35 -41.84
CA ARG A 574 1.83 22.89 -41.94
C ARG A 574 0.67 22.35 -41.09
N LEU A 575 -0.04 21.35 -41.60
CA LEU A 575 -1.04 20.61 -40.84
C LEU A 575 -0.46 19.26 -40.40
N THR A 576 -0.29 19.02 -39.11
CA THR A 576 0.20 17.72 -38.60
C THR A 576 -0.95 16.96 -37.97
N LEU A 577 -1.23 15.76 -38.48
CA LEU A 577 -2.35 14.92 -38.05
C LEU A 577 -1.85 13.56 -37.60
N SER A 578 -2.53 12.96 -36.62
CA SER A 578 -2.30 11.57 -36.17
C SER A 578 -3.55 10.70 -36.39
N PRO A 579 -3.43 9.37 -36.49
CA PRO A 579 -4.61 8.50 -36.52
C PRO A 579 -5.52 8.75 -35.31
N GLY A 580 -6.82 8.93 -35.57
CA GLY A 580 -7.82 9.31 -34.58
C GLY A 580 -8.07 10.83 -34.46
N SER A 581 -7.31 11.68 -35.17
CA SER A 581 -7.47 13.13 -35.09
C SER A 581 -8.74 13.60 -35.81
N VAL A 582 -9.47 14.52 -35.17
CA VAL A 582 -10.65 15.18 -35.72
C VAL A 582 -10.52 16.68 -35.47
N GLY A 583 -10.83 17.50 -36.46
CA GLY A 583 -10.81 18.95 -36.28
C GLY A 583 -11.29 19.75 -37.49
N ASP A 584 -11.40 21.06 -37.29
CA ASP A 584 -11.87 22.00 -38.30
C ASP A 584 -10.81 23.07 -38.58
N LEU A 585 -10.68 23.42 -39.86
CA LEU A 585 -9.78 24.44 -40.38
C LEU A 585 -10.58 25.50 -41.14
N SER A 586 -10.07 26.72 -41.16
CA SER A 586 -10.63 27.83 -41.91
C SER A 586 -9.57 28.41 -42.85
N VAL A 587 -9.89 28.58 -44.13
CA VAL A 587 -9.09 29.41 -45.04
C VAL A 587 -9.65 30.82 -45.00
N LEU A 588 -8.81 31.79 -44.72
CA LEU A 588 -9.17 33.20 -44.64
C LEU A 588 -8.43 33.99 -45.71
N ASN A 589 -9.11 34.98 -46.30
CA ASN A 589 -8.45 36.00 -47.10
C ASN A 589 -8.05 37.18 -46.22
N THR A 590 -6.78 37.22 -45.79
CA THR A 590 -6.18 38.33 -45.03
C THR A 590 -5.68 39.46 -45.94
N GLY A 591 -5.71 39.27 -47.26
CA GLY A 591 -5.25 40.25 -48.24
C GLY A 591 -6.17 41.44 -48.43
N GLY A 592 -5.64 42.47 -49.08
CA GLY A 592 -6.34 43.73 -49.37
C GLY A 592 -7.34 43.64 -50.54
N THR A 593 -7.42 42.51 -51.25
CA THR A 593 -8.32 42.30 -52.39
C THR A 593 -9.00 40.93 -52.33
N ALA A 594 -10.19 40.81 -52.92
CA ALA A 594 -10.94 39.54 -52.92
C ALA A 594 -10.26 38.46 -53.79
N VAL A 595 -10.35 37.20 -53.36
CA VAL A 595 -9.84 36.04 -54.11
C VAL A 595 -11.00 35.26 -54.72
N GLN A 596 -10.95 35.01 -56.03
CA GLN A 596 -12.00 34.29 -56.75
C GLN A 596 -11.65 32.83 -56.94
N ASN A 597 -12.67 31.96 -56.91
CA ASN A 597 -12.56 30.53 -57.15
C ASN A 597 -11.55 29.81 -56.25
N VAL A 598 -11.50 30.22 -54.97
CA VAL A 598 -10.73 29.54 -53.94
C VAL A 598 -11.25 28.13 -53.77
N GLN A 599 -10.37 27.16 -54.04
CA GLN A 599 -10.65 25.74 -53.89
C GLN A 599 -9.44 25.04 -53.31
N ILE A 600 -9.64 24.29 -52.23
CA ILE A 600 -8.64 23.36 -51.71
C ILE A 600 -8.69 22.08 -52.53
N ARG A 601 -7.55 21.71 -53.11
CA ARG A 601 -7.35 20.40 -53.73
C ARG A 601 -6.45 19.54 -52.86
N LEU A 602 -6.98 18.39 -52.47
CA LEU A 602 -6.30 17.36 -51.70
C LEU A 602 -5.84 16.23 -52.63
N PRO A 603 -4.75 15.52 -52.30
CA PRO A 603 -4.40 14.27 -52.96
C PRO A 603 -5.54 13.26 -52.89
N SER A 604 -5.67 12.41 -53.91
CA SER A 604 -6.76 11.42 -53.99
C SER A 604 -6.81 10.51 -52.76
N SER A 605 -5.66 10.18 -52.17
CA SER A 605 -5.53 9.40 -50.94
C SER A 605 -6.14 10.05 -49.69
N LEU A 606 -6.27 11.39 -49.66
CA LEU A 606 -6.82 12.15 -48.53
C LEU A 606 -8.24 12.67 -48.78
N SER A 607 -8.69 12.72 -50.03
CA SER A 607 -9.95 13.37 -50.42
C SER A 607 -11.20 12.86 -49.67
N GLY A 608 -11.22 11.60 -49.23
CA GLY A 608 -12.33 11.03 -48.45
C GLY A 608 -12.29 11.32 -46.94
N LEU A 609 -11.18 11.89 -46.45
CA LEU A 609 -10.96 12.18 -45.02
C LEU A 609 -11.25 13.64 -44.67
N PHE A 610 -11.56 14.47 -45.67
CA PHE A 610 -11.80 15.89 -45.52
C PHE A 610 -13.14 16.26 -46.15
N SER A 611 -13.87 17.16 -45.48
CA SER A 611 -15.13 17.72 -45.96
C SER A 611 -15.18 19.23 -45.68
N GLY A 612 -16.19 19.95 -46.18
CA GLY A 612 -16.34 21.38 -45.89
C GLY A 612 -16.53 22.25 -47.13
N THR A 613 -16.65 23.56 -46.90
CA THR A 613 -17.00 24.55 -47.94
C THR A 613 -15.82 24.92 -48.84
N CYS A 614 -14.57 24.76 -48.37
CA CYS A 614 -13.38 25.04 -49.16
C CYS A 614 -13.09 24.00 -50.27
N ILE A 615 -13.73 22.83 -50.26
CA ILE A 615 -13.48 21.76 -51.26
C ILE A 615 -14.19 22.09 -52.59
N THR A 616 -15.22 22.93 -52.53
CA THR A 616 -15.92 23.51 -53.68
C THR A 616 -15.41 24.93 -53.96
N PRO A 617 -15.32 25.39 -55.23
CA PRO A 617 -14.91 26.75 -55.54
C PRO A 617 -15.77 27.81 -54.86
N SER A 618 -15.14 28.74 -54.14
CA SER A 618 -15.80 29.84 -53.43
C SER A 618 -15.07 31.17 -53.66
N THR A 619 -15.77 32.30 -53.49
CA THR A 619 -15.14 33.63 -53.54
C THR A 619 -14.95 34.14 -52.12
N LEU A 620 -13.70 34.43 -51.74
CA LEU A 620 -13.37 34.98 -50.43
C LEU A 620 -13.17 36.49 -50.54
N VAL A 621 -14.14 37.25 -50.00
CA VAL A 621 -14.05 38.71 -49.90
C VAL A 621 -12.83 39.13 -49.06
N ALA A 622 -12.26 40.32 -49.34
CA ALA A 622 -11.08 40.81 -48.61
C ALA A 622 -11.33 40.89 -47.10
N GLN A 623 -10.30 40.57 -46.30
CA GLN A 623 -10.22 40.64 -44.83
C GLN A 623 -11.24 39.83 -44.01
N THR A 624 -12.34 39.38 -44.62
CA THR A 624 -13.48 38.77 -43.91
C THR A 624 -13.99 37.49 -44.57
N GLY A 625 -13.57 37.20 -45.81
CA GLY A 625 -13.99 36.01 -46.53
C GLY A 625 -13.33 34.77 -45.95
N THR A 626 -14.15 33.81 -45.54
CA THR A 626 -13.68 32.51 -45.04
C THR A 626 -14.37 31.36 -45.75
N CYS A 627 -13.69 30.23 -45.83
CA CYS A 627 -14.31 28.93 -46.06
C CYS A 627 -13.75 27.94 -45.03
N SER A 628 -14.47 26.84 -44.81
CA SER A 628 -14.14 25.81 -43.82
C SER A 628 -13.72 24.48 -44.45
N LEU A 629 -12.87 23.75 -43.74
CA LEU A 629 -12.38 22.42 -44.05
C LEU A 629 -12.35 21.56 -42.77
N HIS A 630 -13.24 20.58 -42.67
CA HIS A 630 -13.28 19.57 -41.61
C HIS A 630 -12.41 18.37 -41.98
N TYR A 631 -11.70 17.77 -41.04
CA TYR A 631 -10.97 16.53 -41.22
C TYR A 631 -11.30 15.51 -40.13
N GLU A 632 -11.37 14.24 -40.54
CA GLU A 632 -11.53 13.09 -39.65
C GLU A 632 -10.58 11.99 -40.11
N ILE A 633 -9.59 11.64 -39.29
CA ILE A 633 -8.60 10.60 -39.59
C ILE A 633 -8.93 9.35 -38.77
N PRO A 634 -9.47 8.27 -39.37
CA PRO A 634 -9.76 7.03 -38.65
C PRO A 634 -8.51 6.43 -37.99
N LEU A 635 -8.67 5.81 -36.81
CA LEU A 635 -7.59 5.09 -36.11
C LEU A 635 -6.93 3.99 -36.96
N THR A 636 -7.66 3.44 -37.93
CA THR A 636 -7.20 2.37 -38.83
C THR A 636 -6.49 2.87 -40.09
N THR A 637 -6.24 4.16 -40.21
CA THR A 637 -5.69 4.78 -41.42
C THR A 637 -4.21 4.47 -41.56
N LEU A 638 -3.82 3.77 -42.64
CA LEU A 638 -2.43 3.43 -42.97
C LEU A 638 -1.70 4.53 -43.78
N LEU A 639 -2.22 5.75 -43.80
CA LEU A 639 -1.64 6.85 -44.57
C LEU A 639 -0.49 7.46 -43.77
N ASP A 640 0.71 7.40 -44.33
CA ASP A 640 1.94 7.94 -43.76
C ASP A 640 2.66 8.77 -44.83
N GLY A 641 3.08 9.97 -44.44
CA GLY A 641 3.91 10.83 -45.27
C GLY A 641 3.49 12.29 -45.26
N THR A 642 4.23 13.07 -46.05
CA THR A 642 3.92 14.47 -46.33
C THR A 642 3.12 14.54 -47.62
N TYR A 643 1.88 15.02 -47.51
CA TYR A 643 0.95 15.23 -48.60
C TYR A 643 0.79 16.73 -48.81
N ASN A 644 0.75 17.20 -50.04
CA ASN A 644 0.56 18.62 -50.29
C ASN A 644 -0.91 18.92 -50.54
N MET A 645 -1.51 19.71 -49.64
CA MET A 645 -2.78 20.37 -49.89
C MET A 645 -2.48 21.63 -50.69
N SER A 646 -3.15 21.80 -51.83
CA SER A 646 -2.99 23.01 -52.64
C SER A 646 -4.22 23.90 -52.55
N ILE A 647 -4.01 25.19 -52.32
CA ILE A 647 -5.05 26.20 -52.40
C ILE A 647 -4.98 26.81 -53.80
N ASN A 648 -5.98 26.52 -54.63
CA ASN A 648 -6.07 27.02 -55.99
C ASN A 648 -7.01 28.22 -56.04
N SER A 649 -6.68 29.21 -56.87
CA SER A 649 -7.54 30.36 -57.17
C SER A 649 -7.15 30.99 -58.52
N GLU A 650 -7.95 31.93 -59.03
CA GLU A 650 -7.68 32.59 -60.32
C GLU A 650 -6.67 33.75 -60.24
N ASN A 651 -6.51 34.36 -59.07
CA ASN A 651 -5.74 35.59 -58.88
C ASN A 651 -4.76 35.56 -57.69
N PHE A 652 -4.44 34.37 -57.18
CA PHE A 652 -3.42 34.16 -56.15
C PHE A 652 -2.55 32.96 -56.56
N GLU A 653 -1.22 33.11 -56.43
CA GLU A 653 -0.27 32.06 -56.75
C GLU A 653 -0.53 30.83 -55.86
N GLN A 654 -0.51 29.65 -56.48
CA GLN A 654 -0.86 28.41 -55.80
C GLN A 654 0.02 28.20 -54.55
N ASN A 655 -0.60 28.22 -53.37
CA ASN A 655 0.10 27.94 -52.13
C ASN A 655 -0.07 26.46 -51.75
N PHE A 656 1.01 25.83 -51.31
CA PHE A 656 1.03 24.43 -50.90
C PHE A 656 1.24 24.34 -49.40
N ILE A 657 0.25 23.78 -48.70
CA ILE A 657 0.35 23.51 -47.27
C ILE A 657 0.64 22.01 -47.11
N PRO A 658 1.81 21.63 -46.58
CA PRO A 658 2.10 20.24 -46.28
C PRO A 658 1.16 19.77 -45.16
N ILE A 659 0.38 18.74 -45.46
CA ILE A 659 -0.29 17.87 -44.49
C ILE A 659 0.68 16.74 -44.19
N VAL A 660 1.18 16.69 -42.96
CA VAL A 660 1.95 15.55 -42.49
C VAL A 660 1.06 14.69 -41.65
N ILE A 661 0.69 13.53 -42.18
CA ILE A 661 0.07 12.49 -41.38
C ILE A 661 1.22 11.66 -40.84
N SER A 662 1.53 11.86 -39.57
CA SER A 662 2.52 11.04 -38.88
C SER A 662 1.80 9.85 -38.26
N PRO A 663 2.35 8.63 -38.34
CA PRO A 663 1.92 7.56 -37.45
C PRO A 663 2.05 8.03 -35.99
N PRO A 664 1.40 7.35 -35.01
CA PRO A 664 1.70 7.58 -33.60
C PRO A 664 3.22 7.55 -33.45
N GLN A 665 3.83 8.68 -33.12
CA GLN A 665 5.22 9.03 -33.44
C GLN A 665 6.23 7.91 -33.11
N ILE A 666 6.53 7.03 -34.06
CA ILE A 666 7.84 6.38 -34.09
C ILE A 666 8.74 7.50 -34.60
N ASP A 667 9.63 8.04 -33.76
CA ASP A 667 10.63 8.99 -34.24
C ASP A 667 11.34 8.32 -35.43
N PRO A 668 11.21 8.84 -36.66
CA PRO A 668 11.83 8.23 -37.84
C PRO A 668 13.36 8.32 -37.78
N ASN A 669 13.93 9.11 -36.86
CA ASN A 669 15.36 9.11 -36.54
C ASN A 669 15.72 8.15 -35.39
N SER A 670 14.73 7.53 -34.73
CA SER A 670 15.01 6.50 -33.73
C SER A 670 15.57 5.29 -34.44
N ARG A 671 16.83 4.97 -34.12
CA ARG A 671 17.51 3.76 -34.58
C ARG A 671 16.81 2.48 -34.09
N ILE A 672 15.88 2.59 -33.14
CA ILE A 672 15.17 1.50 -32.48
C ILE A 672 13.65 1.67 -32.62
N GLY A 673 12.96 0.65 -33.13
CA GLY A 673 11.49 0.55 -33.10
C GLY A 673 11.03 -0.44 -32.04
N ILE A 674 9.97 -0.13 -31.29
CA ILE A 674 9.43 -1.00 -30.25
C ILE A 674 7.98 -1.28 -30.58
N THR A 675 7.58 -2.56 -30.58
CA THR A 675 6.23 -3.02 -30.87
C THR A 675 5.72 -3.84 -29.69
N ASP A 676 4.49 -3.59 -29.26
CA ASP A 676 3.80 -4.46 -28.31
C ASP A 676 3.32 -5.72 -29.03
N ASP A 677 3.75 -6.90 -28.57
CA ASP A 677 3.37 -8.15 -29.21
C ASP A 677 1.90 -8.51 -28.96
N GLU A 678 1.26 -7.93 -27.94
CA GLU A 678 -0.16 -8.18 -27.64
C GLU A 678 -1.10 -7.39 -28.55
N THR A 679 -0.79 -6.13 -28.82
CA THR A 679 -1.63 -5.23 -29.64
C THR A 679 -1.12 -5.10 -31.08
N VAL A 680 0.08 -5.63 -31.36
CA VAL A 680 0.78 -5.50 -32.66
C VAL A 680 0.88 -4.03 -33.08
N SER A 681 1.02 -3.14 -32.08
CA SER A 681 1.11 -1.70 -32.28
C SER A 681 2.47 -1.19 -31.82
N ALA A 682 3.05 -0.26 -32.58
CA ALA A 682 4.26 0.42 -32.14
C ALA A 682 4.01 1.14 -30.81
N LEU A 683 4.91 0.95 -29.85
CA LEU A 683 4.90 1.61 -28.55
C LEU A 683 5.79 2.84 -28.63
N THR A 684 5.16 3.99 -28.67
CA THR A 684 5.83 5.30 -28.81
C THR A 684 5.55 6.22 -27.64
N SER A 685 4.76 5.72 -26.68
CA SER A 685 4.44 6.40 -25.43
C SER A 685 4.50 5.40 -24.29
N ARG A 686 4.20 5.90 -23.09
CA ARG A 686 4.19 5.14 -21.84
C ARG A 686 3.30 3.90 -21.95
N LYS A 687 3.78 2.76 -21.45
CA LYS A 687 3.00 1.52 -21.33
C LYS A 687 2.64 1.22 -19.87
N ASP A 688 1.35 1.05 -19.61
CA ASP A 688 0.86 0.60 -18.31
C ASP A 688 0.91 -0.93 -18.23
N LEU A 689 1.52 -1.43 -17.16
CA LEU A 689 1.66 -2.86 -16.87
C LEU A 689 0.88 -3.22 -15.60
N PHE A 690 -0.21 -3.95 -15.78
CA PHE A 690 -1.07 -4.41 -14.69
C PHE A 690 -0.46 -5.62 -13.97
N THR A 691 -0.80 -5.81 -12.70
CA THR A 691 -0.41 -7.01 -11.95
C THR A 691 -1.12 -8.26 -12.49
N TYR A 692 -0.48 -9.42 -12.31
CA TYR A 692 -0.89 -10.70 -12.88
C TYR A 692 -0.89 -10.75 -14.41
N THR A 693 -0.04 -9.96 -15.07
CA THR A 693 0.12 -10.00 -16.52
C THR A 693 1.47 -10.57 -16.95
N THR A 694 1.51 -11.09 -18.17
CA THR A 694 2.73 -11.46 -18.88
C THR A 694 2.62 -11.00 -20.32
N GLY A 695 3.66 -10.41 -20.88
CA GLY A 695 3.68 -10.06 -22.30
C GLY A 695 5.10 -9.90 -22.80
N SER A 696 5.21 -9.40 -24.02
CA SER A 696 6.51 -9.09 -24.61
C SER A 696 6.43 -7.90 -25.56
N PHE A 697 7.57 -7.24 -25.70
CA PHE A 697 7.82 -6.20 -26.66
C PHE A 697 8.84 -6.72 -27.66
N THR A 698 8.56 -6.58 -28.95
CA THR A 698 9.54 -6.77 -30.01
C THR A 698 10.26 -5.45 -30.25
N VAL A 699 11.58 -5.47 -30.06
CA VAL A 699 12.47 -4.35 -30.33
C VAL A 699 13.18 -4.63 -31.66
N SER A 700 13.27 -3.63 -32.52
CA SER A 700 13.76 -3.75 -33.90
C SER A 700 14.82 -2.69 -34.18
N ASN A 701 15.92 -3.09 -34.83
CA ASN A 701 16.88 -2.12 -35.36
C ASN A 701 16.32 -1.57 -36.67
N GLN A 702 16.00 -0.28 -36.68
CA GLN A 702 15.38 0.40 -37.83
C GLN A 702 16.42 0.95 -38.83
N THR A 703 17.71 0.80 -38.52
CA THR A 703 18.81 1.24 -39.38
C THR A 703 19.29 0.16 -40.34
N ASP A 704 20.00 0.59 -41.39
CA ASP A 704 20.70 -0.30 -42.34
C ASP A 704 22.13 -0.66 -41.87
N GLU A 705 22.48 -0.30 -40.62
CA GLU A 705 23.78 -0.57 -40.01
C GLU A 705 23.63 -1.31 -38.68
N ASP A 706 24.66 -2.05 -38.27
CA ASP A 706 24.67 -2.72 -36.98
C ASP A 706 24.86 -1.69 -35.85
N ILE A 707 24.10 -1.81 -34.77
CA ILE A 707 24.33 -1.03 -33.54
C ILE A 707 25.34 -1.79 -32.70
N MET A 708 26.57 -1.26 -32.64
CA MET A 708 27.68 -1.86 -31.91
C MET A 708 27.62 -1.48 -30.42
N ASP A 709 27.94 -2.39 -29.51
CA ASP A 709 27.80 -2.18 -28.06
C ASP A 709 26.36 -1.83 -27.63
N PHE A 710 25.39 -2.51 -28.25
CA PHE A 710 23.99 -2.42 -27.84
C PHE A 710 23.83 -2.89 -26.40
N SER A 711 23.06 -2.15 -25.60
CA SER A 711 22.74 -2.52 -24.23
C SER A 711 21.31 -2.16 -23.88
N THR A 712 20.65 -3.04 -23.13
CA THR A 712 19.33 -2.79 -22.55
C THR A 712 19.46 -2.74 -21.03
N ARG A 713 18.97 -1.68 -20.40
CA ARG A 713 19.00 -1.51 -18.93
C ARG A 713 17.69 -0.95 -18.41
N ILE A 714 17.40 -1.23 -17.14
CA ILE A 714 16.20 -0.73 -16.46
C ILE A 714 16.62 0.28 -15.40
N SER A 715 16.00 1.47 -15.39
CA SER A 715 16.37 2.56 -14.48
C SER A 715 16.08 2.28 -12.99
N ASN A 716 15.29 1.25 -12.67
CA ASN A 716 14.90 0.88 -11.31
C ASN A 716 15.24 -0.60 -10.98
N LEU A 717 16.33 -0.82 -10.24
CA LEU A 717 16.86 -2.15 -9.86
C LEU A 717 15.90 -2.99 -8.99
N GLY A 718 14.91 -2.36 -8.32
CA GLY A 718 13.96 -3.05 -7.44
C GLY A 718 12.98 -3.98 -8.17
N LEU A 719 12.85 -3.84 -9.49
CA LEU A 719 11.96 -4.67 -10.30
C LEU A 719 12.46 -6.11 -10.41
N HIS A 720 13.78 -6.34 -10.51
CA HIS A 720 14.37 -7.68 -10.70
C HIS A 720 13.96 -8.73 -9.64
N SER A 721 13.52 -8.34 -8.45
CA SER A 721 13.17 -9.26 -7.36
C SER A 721 11.70 -9.68 -7.28
N SER A 722 10.77 -8.99 -7.95
CA SER A 722 9.32 -9.23 -7.84
C SER A 722 8.54 -9.09 -9.15
N GLY A 723 9.11 -8.42 -10.17
CA GLY A 723 8.62 -8.38 -11.55
C GLY A 723 9.74 -8.77 -12.50
N TYR A 724 9.54 -9.81 -13.30
CA TYR A 724 10.59 -10.27 -14.20
C TYR A 724 10.47 -9.53 -15.52
N ILE A 725 11.36 -8.58 -15.78
CA ILE A 725 11.56 -7.98 -17.11
C ILE A 725 12.93 -8.44 -17.59
N ASP A 726 12.94 -9.19 -18.69
CA ASP A 726 14.13 -9.80 -19.29
C ASP A 726 13.88 -10.08 -20.77
N GLY A 727 14.81 -10.66 -21.51
CA GLY A 727 14.61 -11.06 -22.89
C GLY A 727 15.91 -11.03 -23.68
N SER A 728 15.84 -11.38 -24.97
CA SER A 728 17.04 -11.45 -25.80
C SER A 728 17.76 -10.09 -25.91
N CYS A 729 17.03 -8.98 -25.84
CA CYS A 729 17.62 -7.63 -25.87
C CYS A 729 18.59 -7.33 -24.72
N PHE A 730 18.49 -8.03 -23.57
CA PHE A 730 19.42 -7.84 -22.45
C PHE A 730 20.74 -8.59 -22.63
N THR A 731 20.78 -9.54 -23.57
CA THR A 731 21.97 -10.34 -23.89
C THR A 731 22.62 -9.98 -25.23
N THR A 732 21.92 -9.21 -26.07
CA THR A 732 22.41 -8.73 -27.37
C THR A 732 23.45 -7.62 -27.17
N SER A 733 24.68 -7.83 -27.63
CA SER A 733 25.74 -6.81 -27.61
C SER A 733 25.99 -6.16 -28.98
N VAL A 734 25.60 -6.84 -30.06
CA VAL A 734 25.59 -6.32 -31.43
C VAL A 734 24.17 -6.48 -31.95
N PHE A 735 23.49 -5.37 -32.20
CA PHE A 735 22.12 -5.41 -32.71
C PHE A 735 22.13 -5.21 -34.22
N GLU A 736 22.12 -6.32 -34.95
CA GLU A 736 22.30 -6.36 -36.41
C GLU A 736 21.28 -5.48 -37.15
N ALA A 737 21.69 -4.91 -38.28
CA ALA A 737 20.82 -4.13 -39.16
C ALA A 737 19.53 -4.90 -39.48
N ARG A 738 18.38 -4.22 -39.36
CA ARG A 738 17.04 -4.78 -39.62
C ARG A 738 16.67 -6.03 -38.79
N SER A 739 17.42 -6.36 -37.75
CA SER A 739 17.12 -7.50 -36.87
C SER A 739 16.15 -7.13 -35.75
N THR A 740 15.66 -8.15 -35.02
CA THR A 740 14.77 -7.97 -33.87
C THR A 740 15.27 -8.73 -32.65
N CYS A 741 14.99 -8.19 -31.47
CA CYS A 741 15.16 -8.84 -30.17
C CYS A 741 13.88 -8.64 -29.36
N ASN A 742 13.71 -9.37 -28.25
CA ASN A 742 12.52 -9.26 -27.41
C ASN A 742 12.84 -8.79 -25.99
N VAL A 743 11.87 -8.10 -25.40
CA VAL A 743 11.77 -7.78 -23.98
C VAL A 743 10.49 -8.40 -23.47
N THR A 744 10.60 -9.48 -22.73
CA THR A 744 9.50 -10.16 -22.03
C THR A 744 9.30 -9.57 -20.65
N TYR A 745 8.04 -9.47 -20.20
CA TYR A 745 7.70 -9.05 -18.85
C TYR A 745 6.73 -10.02 -18.19
N ARG A 746 6.85 -10.14 -16.87
CA ARG A 746 5.94 -10.89 -15.99
C ARG A 746 5.77 -10.14 -14.68
N ILE A 747 4.58 -9.59 -14.46
CA ILE A 747 4.26 -8.73 -13.32
C ILE A 747 3.44 -9.53 -12.31
N THR A 748 4.02 -9.82 -11.14
CA THR A 748 3.36 -10.59 -10.06
C THR A 748 2.75 -9.66 -8.98
N ASP A 749 2.10 -10.26 -7.99
CA ASP A 749 1.33 -9.61 -6.92
C ASP A 749 2.16 -8.86 -5.86
N ASN A 750 3.48 -8.98 -5.91
CA ASN A 750 4.39 -8.41 -4.92
C ASN A 750 5.11 -7.13 -5.39
N ILE A 751 4.61 -6.45 -6.42
CA ILE A 751 5.27 -5.28 -7.00
C ILE A 751 4.56 -4.00 -6.52
N THR A 752 5.30 -3.13 -5.83
CA THR A 752 4.89 -1.75 -5.57
C THR A 752 4.67 -1.01 -6.89
N PRO A 753 3.59 -0.21 -7.04
CA PRO A 753 3.44 0.66 -8.19
C PRO A 753 4.73 1.45 -8.40
N ALA A 754 5.28 1.35 -9.60
CA ALA A 754 6.61 1.84 -9.88
C ALA A 754 6.64 2.35 -11.31
N ARG A 755 7.28 3.49 -11.49
CA ARG A 755 7.69 3.96 -12.79
C ARG A 755 9.09 3.44 -13.05
N ALA A 756 9.31 2.90 -14.24
CA ALA A 756 10.63 2.52 -14.69
C ALA A 756 10.78 2.85 -16.17
N ASN A 757 12.02 3.01 -16.59
CA ASN A 757 12.37 3.19 -17.99
C ASN A 757 13.15 1.96 -18.44
N ILE A 758 12.72 1.34 -19.52
CA ILE A 758 13.54 0.41 -20.28
C ILE A 758 14.35 1.25 -21.26
N ILE A 759 15.65 1.34 -21.00
CA ILE A 759 16.58 2.18 -21.75
C ILE A 759 17.36 1.28 -22.71
N PHE A 760 17.30 1.60 -23.98
CA PHE A 760 18.11 1.00 -25.04
C PHE A 760 19.25 1.97 -25.38
N GLY A 761 20.47 1.47 -25.36
CA GLY A 761 21.68 2.28 -25.50
C GLY A 761 22.72 1.70 -26.44
N GLU A 762 23.60 2.56 -26.93
CA GLU A 762 24.83 2.23 -27.65
C GLU A 762 26.01 2.69 -26.79
N GLY A 763 26.66 1.74 -26.11
CA GLY A 763 27.64 2.04 -25.06
C GLY A 763 27.02 2.83 -23.88
N THR A 764 27.40 4.10 -23.73
CA THR A 764 26.85 4.98 -22.67
C THR A 764 25.71 5.87 -23.16
N ASN A 765 25.54 6.01 -24.48
CA ASN A 765 24.54 6.87 -25.08
C ASN A 765 23.18 6.19 -25.08
N GLU A 766 22.16 6.94 -24.69
CA GLU A 766 20.76 6.52 -24.78
C GLU A 766 20.24 6.77 -26.18
N ILE A 767 19.69 5.74 -26.83
CA ILE A 767 19.17 5.81 -28.20
C ILE A 767 17.65 5.65 -28.25
N ALA A 768 17.03 4.99 -27.27
CA ALA A 768 15.58 4.93 -27.11
C ALA A 768 15.21 4.62 -25.65
N VAL A 769 14.03 5.11 -25.24
CA VAL A 769 13.46 4.84 -23.91
C VAL A 769 12.01 4.42 -24.05
N LEU A 770 11.65 3.33 -23.39
CA LEU A 770 10.27 2.95 -23.15
C LEU A 770 9.92 3.21 -21.69
N PRO A 771 9.11 4.25 -21.40
CA PRO A 771 8.55 4.45 -20.06
C PRO A 771 7.50 3.38 -19.78
N ILE A 772 7.61 2.70 -18.64
CA ILE A 772 6.63 1.73 -18.15
C ILE A 772 6.12 2.16 -16.77
N ASP A 773 4.79 2.13 -16.61
CA ASP A 773 4.11 2.38 -15.34
C ASP A 773 3.50 1.06 -14.86
N ILE A 774 4.04 0.50 -13.78
CA ILE A 774 3.42 -0.66 -13.12
C ILE A 774 2.35 -0.12 -12.19
N THR A 775 1.08 -0.37 -12.53
CA THR A 775 -0.07 0.29 -11.89
C THR A 775 -0.34 -0.23 -10.48
N GLY A 776 0.04 -1.48 -10.19
CA GLY A 776 -0.29 -2.19 -8.95
C GLY A 776 -1.71 -2.73 -8.90
N ASP A 777 -2.55 -2.39 -9.89
CA ASP A 777 -3.91 -2.90 -10.05
C ASP A 777 -3.89 -4.21 -10.87
N PRO A 778 -4.81 -5.16 -10.62
CA PRO A 778 -4.87 -6.41 -11.39
C PRO A 778 -5.48 -6.19 -12.78
N ALA A 779 -5.00 -6.92 -13.78
CA ALA A 779 -5.59 -6.89 -15.13
C ALA A 779 -7.05 -7.35 -15.16
N ILE A 780 -7.40 -8.30 -14.29
CA ILE A 780 -8.78 -8.72 -14.03
C ILE A 780 -9.16 -8.30 -12.62
N GLU A 781 -10.08 -7.35 -12.54
CA GLU A 781 -10.76 -7.00 -11.30
C GLU A 781 -11.87 -8.02 -11.03
N VAL A 782 -12.04 -8.38 -9.75
CA VAL A 782 -13.04 -9.36 -9.33
C VAL A 782 -13.85 -8.77 -8.18
N SER A 783 -15.16 -8.78 -8.33
CA SER A 783 -16.13 -8.38 -7.32
C SER A 783 -17.14 -9.51 -7.07
N ALA A 784 -17.79 -9.51 -5.90
CA ALA A 784 -18.83 -10.48 -5.58
C ALA A 784 -20.01 -9.78 -4.92
N ASN A 785 -21.21 -10.08 -5.41
CA ASN A 785 -22.45 -9.44 -4.97
C ASN A 785 -22.31 -7.90 -4.95
N GLU A 786 -21.73 -7.33 -6.01
CA GLU A 786 -21.50 -5.88 -6.21
C GLU A 786 -20.48 -5.20 -5.26
N ASN A 787 -19.84 -5.94 -4.36
CA ASN A 787 -18.74 -5.41 -3.53
C ASN A 787 -17.38 -5.76 -4.15
N GLU A 788 -16.47 -4.78 -4.23
CA GLU A 788 -15.09 -5.00 -4.64
C GLU A 788 -14.36 -5.86 -3.59
N ILE A 789 -13.65 -6.90 -4.03
CA ILE A 789 -13.04 -7.88 -3.14
C ILE A 789 -11.51 -7.75 -3.18
N ASP A 790 -10.89 -7.54 -2.02
CA ASP A 790 -9.47 -7.83 -1.83
C ASP A 790 -9.26 -9.34 -1.67
N LEU A 791 -8.19 -9.86 -2.25
CA LEU A 791 -7.91 -11.29 -2.51
C LEU A 791 -7.66 -12.16 -1.26
N SER A 792 -7.96 -11.65 -0.06
CA SER A 792 -7.80 -12.35 1.21
C SER A 792 -8.73 -13.55 1.41
N GLY A 793 -9.66 -13.77 0.48
CA GLY A 793 -10.53 -14.93 0.45
C GLY A 793 -11.99 -14.55 0.64
N ILE A 794 -12.84 -15.12 -0.20
CA ILE A 794 -14.28 -14.83 -0.22
C ILE A 794 -14.98 -15.85 0.64
N SER A 795 -15.77 -15.42 1.62
CA SER A 795 -16.53 -16.34 2.45
C SER A 795 -17.99 -16.35 2.02
N MET A 796 -18.47 -17.50 1.58
CA MET A 796 -19.88 -17.79 1.39
C MET A 796 -20.37 -18.57 2.61
N ASP A 797 -21.58 -18.28 3.09
CA ASP A 797 -22.25 -19.11 4.07
C ASP A 797 -23.29 -19.98 3.33
N ALA A 798 -23.33 -21.28 3.63
CA ALA A 798 -24.36 -22.18 3.11
C ALA A 798 -25.80 -21.76 3.47
N SER A 799 -26.00 -20.82 4.41
CA SER A 799 -27.28 -20.17 4.66
C SER A 799 -27.76 -19.29 3.50
N ASN A 800 -26.83 -18.75 2.71
CA ASN A 800 -27.07 -17.98 1.49
C ASN A 800 -26.64 -18.81 0.28
N PRO A 801 -27.55 -19.55 -0.37
CA PRO A 801 -27.20 -20.60 -1.33
C PRO A 801 -26.77 -20.07 -2.70
N SER A 802 -26.52 -18.76 -2.87
CA SER A 802 -26.09 -18.19 -4.15
C SER A 802 -25.10 -17.05 -3.97
N MET A 803 -24.07 -17.02 -4.82
CA MET A 803 -23.09 -15.95 -4.89
C MET A 803 -22.72 -15.68 -6.35
N THR A 804 -22.68 -14.41 -6.75
CA THR A 804 -22.28 -14.00 -8.10
C THR A 804 -20.95 -13.29 -8.06
N PHE A 805 -20.00 -13.76 -8.88
CA PHE A 805 -18.68 -13.19 -9.11
C PHE A 805 -18.70 -12.44 -10.44
N THR A 806 -18.26 -11.19 -10.44
CA THR A 806 -18.11 -10.38 -11.65
C THR A 806 -16.62 -10.16 -11.90
N PHE A 807 -16.17 -10.46 -13.12
CA PHE A 807 -14.79 -10.33 -13.58
C PHE A 807 -14.73 -9.23 -14.63
N MET A 808 -14.00 -8.15 -14.38
CA MET A 808 -13.86 -7.03 -15.31
C MET A 808 -12.44 -6.95 -15.86
N ASN A 809 -12.32 -6.86 -17.18
CA ASN A 809 -11.05 -6.65 -17.86
C ASN A 809 -10.67 -5.16 -17.79
N ARG A 810 -9.64 -4.83 -17.00
CA ARG A 810 -9.10 -3.48 -16.86
C ARG A 810 -8.05 -3.13 -17.93
N THR A 811 -7.62 -4.09 -18.74
CA THR A 811 -6.65 -3.83 -19.81
C THR A 811 -7.30 -3.12 -20.99
N LEU A 812 -6.46 -2.50 -21.82
CA LEU A 812 -6.86 -1.87 -23.09
C LEU A 812 -6.96 -2.88 -24.24
N SER A 813 -6.66 -4.16 -23.99
CA SER A 813 -6.63 -5.24 -24.98
C SER A 813 -7.67 -6.33 -24.66
N THR A 814 -8.08 -7.09 -25.67
CA THR A 814 -8.96 -8.25 -25.46
C THR A 814 -8.15 -9.41 -24.88
N ILE A 815 -8.58 -9.96 -23.74
CA ILE A 815 -7.99 -11.16 -23.17
C ILE A 815 -8.59 -12.37 -23.87
N THR A 816 -7.78 -13.08 -24.66
CA THR A 816 -8.20 -14.29 -25.39
C THR A 816 -8.00 -15.54 -24.56
N HIS A 817 -8.70 -16.63 -24.89
CA HIS A 817 -8.68 -17.89 -24.11
C HIS A 817 -9.01 -17.68 -22.63
N PHE A 818 -9.82 -16.67 -22.31
CA PHE A 818 -10.27 -16.39 -20.96
C PHE A 818 -11.10 -17.59 -20.45
N ASN A 819 -10.66 -18.17 -19.35
CA ASN A 819 -11.26 -19.35 -18.77
C ASN A 819 -11.22 -19.29 -17.26
N LEU A 820 -12.31 -19.75 -16.64
CA LEU A 820 -12.53 -19.73 -15.21
C LEU A 820 -12.91 -21.15 -14.77
N VAL A 821 -12.12 -21.73 -13.87
CA VAL A 821 -12.32 -23.10 -13.40
C VAL A 821 -12.33 -23.14 -11.88
N ALA A 822 -13.45 -23.51 -11.28
CA ALA A 822 -13.50 -23.78 -9.83
C ALA A 822 -12.81 -25.10 -9.49
N SER A 823 -12.11 -25.15 -8.36
CA SER A 823 -11.46 -26.36 -7.85
C SER A 823 -12.44 -27.30 -7.15
N GLY A 824 -12.22 -28.62 -7.27
CA GLY A 824 -12.94 -29.63 -6.49
C GLY A 824 -14.44 -29.67 -6.78
N ASP A 825 -15.22 -30.00 -5.75
CA ASP A 825 -16.67 -30.18 -5.86
C ASP A 825 -17.43 -28.87 -6.14
N ALA A 826 -16.81 -27.70 -5.90
CA ALA A 826 -17.40 -26.43 -6.23
C ALA A 826 -17.60 -26.23 -7.75
N SER A 827 -16.87 -26.96 -8.58
CA SER A 827 -17.11 -26.98 -10.04
C SER A 827 -18.52 -27.43 -10.42
N GLN A 828 -19.12 -28.30 -9.63
CA GLN A 828 -20.49 -28.80 -9.82
C GLN A 828 -21.56 -27.84 -9.29
N THR A 829 -21.15 -26.81 -8.53
CA THR A 829 -22.03 -25.79 -7.97
C THR A 829 -22.11 -24.52 -8.83
N ILE A 830 -21.37 -24.43 -9.94
CA ILE A 830 -21.49 -23.30 -10.88
C ILE A 830 -22.80 -23.44 -11.65
N SER A 831 -23.75 -22.55 -11.39
CA SER A 831 -25.08 -22.55 -12.02
C SER A 831 -25.12 -21.72 -13.30
N THR A 832 -24.22 -20.74 -13.45
CA THR A 832 -24.16 -19.86 -14.63
C THR A 832 -22.73 -19.40 -14.86
N ASN A 833 -22.25 -19.52 -16.10
CA ASN A 833 -20.98 -18.96 -16.54
C ASN A 833 -21.20 -18.18 -17.84
N ASN A 834 -21.29 -16.86 -17.72
CA ASN A 834 -21.48 -15.94 -18.84
C ASN A 834 -20.15 -15.38 -19.37
N CYS A 835 -19.02 -15.92 -18.93
CA CYS A 835 -17.71 -15.45 -19.36
C CYS A 835 -17.39 -15.94 -20.78
N PRO A 836 -17.20 -15.01 -21.74
CA PRO A 836 -16.81 -15.37 -23.09
C PRO A 836 -15.37 -15.88 -23.11
N ILE A 837 -15.04 -16.70 -24.12
CA ILE A 837 -13.66 -17.15 -24.37
C ILE A 837 -12.72 -15.96 -24.66
N ASN A 838 -13.28 -14.84 -25.15
CA ASN A 838 -12.55 -13.60 -25.36
C ASN A 838 -13.24 -12.50 -24.54
N LEU A 839 -12.57 -11.97 -23.52
CA LEU A 839 -13.08 -10.89 -22.68
C LEU A 839 -12.57 -9.54 -23.21
N PRO A 840 -13.41 -8.72 -23.87
CA PRO A 840 -12.95 -7.46 -24.48
C PRO A 840 -12.46 -6.45 -23.44
N ALA A 841 -11.71 -5.45 -23.88
CA ALA A 841 -11.23 -4.36 -23.03
C ALA A 841 -12.40 -3.64 -22.34
N SER A 842 -12.24 -3.35 -21.04
CA SER A 842 -13.25 -2.67 -20.20
C SER A 842 -14.62 -3.34 -20.11
N GLN A 843 -14.75 -4.61 -20.51
CA GLN A 843 -15.97 -5.39 -20.37
C GLN A 843 -15.89 -6.31 -19.16
N SER A 844 -17.06 -6.67 -18.63
CA SER A 844 -17.20 -7.60 -17.52
C SER A 844 -17.94 -8.87 -17.94
N CYS A 845 -17.73 -9.92 -17.16
CA CYS A 845 -18.51 -11.15 -17.25
C CYS A 845 -18.78 -11.73 -15.86
N GLU A 846 -19.73 -12.65 -15.77
CA GLU A 846 -20.23 -13.13 -14.48
C GLU A 846 -20.26 -14.64 -14.38
N ILE A 847 -19.95 -15.14 -13.19
CA ILE A 847 -20.16 -16.52 -12.78
C ILE A 847 -21.02 -16.54 -11.51
N SER A 848 -22.06 -17.36 -11.53
CA SER A 848 -22.88 -17.60 -10.34
C SER A 848 -22.64 -19.00 -9.79
N ILE A 849 -22.38 -19.07 -8.48
CA ILE A 849 -22.29 -20.30 -7.70
C ILE A 849 -23.62 -20.48 -6.97
N HIS A 850 -24.23 -21.65 -7.11
CA HIS A 850 -25.45 -22.05 -6.41
C HIS A 850 -25.24 -23.36 -5.66
N LEU A 851 -25.45 -23.34 -4.34
CA LEU A 851 -25.32 -24.50 -3.48
C LEU A 851 -26.61 -25.31 -3.47
N SER A 852 -26.50 -26.64 -3.49
CA SER A 852 -27.65 -27.55 -3.41
C SER A 852 -27.44 -28.62 -2.34
N ASP A 853 -28.52 -29.29 -1.94
CA ASP A 853 -28.51 -30.34 -0.91
C ASP A 853 -27.61 -31.53 -1.29
N GLN A 854 -27.47 -31.78 -2.59
CA GLN A 854 -26.64 -32.85 -3.14
C GLN A 854 -25.16 -32.47 -3.25
N PHE A 855 -24.88 -31.16 -3.35
CA PHE A 855 -23.53 -30.62 -3.56
C PHE A 855 -23.34 -29.37 -2.70
N PRO A 856 -23.15 -29.55 -1.38
CA PRO A 856 -23.02 -28.43 -0.46
C PRO A 856 -21.65 -27.74 -0.58
N ALA A 857 -20.65 -28.44 -1.14
CA ALA A 857 -19.30 -27.96 -1.39
C ALA A 857 -18.71 -27.19 -0.19
N ILE A 858 -18.95 -27.65 1.05
CA ILE A 858 -18.43 -26.98 2.26
C ILE A 858 -16.90 -27.12 2.29
N GLY A 859 -16.21 -26.05 2.67
CA GLY A 859 -14.75 -26.01 2.79
C GLY A 859 -14.08 -24.97 1.89
N ARG A 860 -12.77 -25.13 1.70
CA ARG A 860 -11.93 -24.17 0.96
C ARG A 860 -11.83 -24.58 -0.49
N HIS A 861 -12.17 -23.66 -1.37
CA HIS A 861 -12.11 -23.79 -2.82
C HIS A 861 -11.32 -22.64 -3.43
N SER A 862 -11.14 -22.71 -4.74
CA SER A 862 -10.48 -21.66 -5.51
C SER A 862 -11.08 -21.55 -6.90
N LEU A 863 -11.18 -20.32 -7.40
CA LEU A 863 -11.47 -20.03 -8.81
C LEU A 863 -10.16 -19.77 -9.52
N ASN A 864 -9.80 -20.64 -10.46
CA ASN A 864 -8.62 -20.50 -11.28
C ASN A 864 -8.94 -19.67 -12.54
N ILE A 865 -8.33 -18.49 -12.64
CA ILE A 865 -8.41 -17.59 -13.79
C ILE A 865 -7.24 -17.85 -14.72
N ARG A 866 -7.54 -18.04 -16.01
CA ARG A 866 -6.55 -18.19 -17.09
C ARG A 866 -6.95 -17.35 -18.29
N GLY A 867 -5.97 -16.92 -19.06
CA GLY A 867 -6.15 -16.19 -20.32
C GLY A 867 -4.80 -15.89 -20.94
N SER A 868 -4.77 -15.58 -22.24
CA SER A 868 -3.60 -15.04 -22.90
C SER A 868 -3.20 -13.72 -22.22
N GLY A 869 -1.91 -13.52 -21.99
CA GLY A 869 -1.42 -12.31 -21.33
C GLY A 869 -1.60 -12.29 -19.80
N LEU A 870 -2.22 -13.33 -19.21
CA LEU A 870 -2.45 -13.43 -17.77
C LEU A 870 -1.57 -14.49 -17.12
N ILE A 871 -1.11 -14.19 -15.90
CA ILE A 871 -0.56 -15.20 -14.99
C ILE A 871 -1.75 -15.97 -14.40
N ASN A 872 -1.72 -17.30 -14.49
CA ASN A 872 -2.74 -18.16 -13.86
C ASN A 872 -2.91 -17.78 -12.38
N ARG A 873 -4.13 -17.42 -11.98
CA ARG A 873 -4.44 -16.90 -10.65
C ARG A 873 -5.50 -17.75 -9.99
N ASN A 874 -5.30 -18.10 -8.72
CA ASN A 874 -6.30 -18.78 -7.91
C ASN A 874 -6.91 -17.77 -6.95
N ILE A 875 -8.21 -17.54 -7.04
CA ILE A 875 -8.97 -16.75 -6.06
C ILE A 875 -9.53 -17.71 -5.02
N PRO A 876 -9.02 -17.72 -3.78
CA PRO A 876 -9.56 -18.58 -2.75
C PRO A 876 -10.97 -18.12 -2.35
N PHE A 877 -11.88 -19.06 -2.20
CA PHE A 877 -13.17 -18.81 -1.57
C PHE A 877 -13.50 -19.98 -0.63
N THR A 878 -14.13 -19.69 0.49
CA THR A 878 -14.53 -20.68 1.49
C THR A 878 -16.04 -20.70 1.56
N ILE A 879 -16.63 -21.89 1.47
CA ILE A 879 -18.03 -22.11 1.76
C ILE A 879 -18.11 -22.63 3.20
N ASN A 880 -18.58 -21.77 4.10
CA ASN A 880 -18.79 -22.13 5.50
C ASN A 880 -20.07 -22.95 5.64
N LYS A 881 -20.06 -23.82 6.64
CA LYS A 881 -21.28 -24.48 7.10
C LYS A 881 -22.23 -23.42 7.65
N ALA A 882 -23.52 -23.53 7.33
CA ALA A 882 -24.56 -22.74 7.98
C ALA A 882 -24.60 -23.03 9.48
N ASP A 883 -24.83 -22.00 10.29
CA ASP A 883 -25.03 -22.15 11.73
C ASP A 883 -26.19 -23.14 11.99
N PRO A 884 -26.02 -24.14 12.87
CA PRO A 884 -27.03 -25.16 13.06
C PRO A 884 -28.18 -24.64 13.93
N ASP A 885 -29.38 -24.53 13.37
CA ASP A 885 -30.59 -24.31 14.18
C ASP A 885 -30.83 -25.48 15.13
N ILE A 886 -31.11 -25.17 16.39
CA ILE A 886 -31.54 -26.13 17.41
C ILE A 886 -33.03 -25.91 17.71
N VAL A 887 -33.86 -26.90 17.39
CA VAL A 887 -35.31 -26.84 17.62
C VAL A 887 -35.75 -27.96 18.55
N THR A 888 -36.44 -27.60 19.64
CA THR A 888 -37.02 -28.58 20.57
C THR A 888 -38.50 -28.82 20.27
N ILE A 889 -38.90 -30.07 20.11
CA ILE A 889 -40.25 -30.47 19.70
C ILE A 889 -40.90 -31.26 20.82
N ASP A 890 -41.93 -30.68 21.42
CA ASP A 890 -42.73 -31.28 22.48
C ASP A 890 -43.99 -31.95 21.90
N ASN A 891 -44.04 -33.28 21.90
CA ASN A 891 -45.27 -34.00 21.60
C ASN A 891 -46.15 -34.11 22.86
N ARG A 892 -47.18 -33.25 22.94
CA ARG A 892 -48.21 -33.30 23.99
C ARG A 892 -49.53 -33.89 23.50
N GLY A 893 -49.59 -34.37 22.26
CA GLY A 893 -50.73 -35.09 21.71
C GLY A 893 -50.75 -36.53 22.20
N GLY A 894 -51.93 -37.12 22.38
CA GLY A 894 -52.09 -38.55 22.76
C GLY A 894 -51.75 -39.53 21.63
N TYR A 895 -50.83 -39.18 20.73
CA TYR A 895 -50.50 -39.92 19.52
C TYR A 895 -48.99 -40.12 19.34
N THR A 896 -48.62 -41.10 18.52
CA THR A 896 -47.23 -41.33 18.10
C THR A 896 -46.90 -40.50 16.86
N MET A 897 -45.77 -39.80 16.89
CA MET A 897 -45.24 -39.07 15.75
C MET A 897 -43.75 -39.30 15.58
N TYR A 898 -43.22 -38.91 14.44
CA TYR A 898 -41.78 -38.74 14.22
C TYR A 898 -41.55 -37.46 13.43
N VAL A 899 -40.35 -36.92 13.55
CA VAL A 899 -39.93 -35.71 12.87
C VAL A 899 -38.99 -36.10 11.75
N GLN A 900 -39.24 -35.55 10.58
CA GLN A 900 -38.40 -35.73 9.40
C GLN A 900 -37.87 -34.37 8.98
N SER A 901 -36.56 -34.25 8.86
CA SER A 901 -35.85 -33.02 8.49
C SER A 901 -34.67 -33.37 7.59
N THR A 902 -34.25 -32.42 6.76
CA THR A 902 -32.98 -32.53 6.04
C THR A 902 -31.90 -31.92 6.92
N GLU A 903 -31.00 -32.76 7.42
CA GLU A 903 -29.92 -32.37 8.34
C GLU A 903 -28.58 -32.42 7.60
N TYR A 904 -27.66 -31.54 7.99
CA TYR A 904 -26.28 -31.59 7.52
C TYR A 904 -25.50 -32.69 8.24
N HIS A 905 -24.72 -33.45 7.48
CA HIS A 905 -23.75 -34.40 8.01
C HIS A 905 -22.36 -34.13 7.45
N GLY A 906 -21.36 -34.19 8.33
CA GLY A 906 -19.96 -34.03 7.95
C GLY A 906 -19.35 -35.32 7.37
N VAL A 907 -18.16 -35.18 6.79
CA VAL A 907 -17.31 -36.28 6.31
C VAL A 907 -17.17 -37.38 7.36
N GLY A 908 -17.49 -38.63 6.96
CA GLY A 908 -17.35 -39.82 7.82
C GLY A 908 -18.63 -40.23 8.57
N SER A 909 -19.75 -39.53 8.36
CA SER A 909 -21.06 -40.05 8.81
C SER A 909 -21.51 -41.22 7.92
N GLU A 910 -22.19 -42.22 8.51
CA GLU A 910 -22.82 -43.32 7.76
C GLU A 910 -23.91 -42.84 6.79
N SER A 911 -24.35 -41.59 6.92
CA SER A 911 -25.40 -40.98 6.12
C SER A 911 -24.89 -40.39 4.79
N CYS A 912 -23.60 -40.05 4.68
CA CYS A 912 -23.00 -39.56 3.45
C CYS A 912 -22.21 -40.65 2.71
N SER A 913 -22.13 -40.55 1.37
CA SER A 913 -21.17 -41.33 0.59
C SER A 913 -19.74 -40.99 1.04
N GLU A 914 -18.89 -42.02 1.20
CA GLU A 914 -17.54 -41.89 1.78
C GLU A 914 -16.76 -40.70 1.21
N GLY A 915 -16.40 -39.74 2.07
CA GLY A 915 -15.45 -38.66 1.77
C GLY A 915 -16.02 -37.26 1.54
N THR A 916 -17.35 -37.06 1.56
CA THR A 916 -17.96 -35.73 1.31
C THR A 916 -18.99 -35.34 2.37
N ASP A 917 -19.12 -34.03 2.59
CA ASP A 917 -20.22 -33.46 3.37
C ASP A 917 -21.51 -33.53 2.57
N CYS A 918 -22.65 -33.78 3.24
CA CYS A 918 -23.93 -33.88 2.54
C CYS A 918 -25.10 -33.46 3.43
N TYR A 919 -26.20 -33.09 2.80
CA TYR A 919 -27.49 -32.93 3.47
C TYR A 919 -28.31 -34.21 3.27
N THR A 920 -28.74 -34.87 4.35
CA THR A 920 -29.58 -36.07 4.24
C THR A 920 -30.85 -35.94 5.04
N THR A 921 -31.89 -36.61 4.56
CA THR A 921 -33.14 -36.66 5.28
C THR A 921 -33.05 -37.64 6.44
N THR A 922 -33.04 -37.12 7.66
CA THR A 922 -33.04 -37.91 8.88
C THR A 922 -34.44 -38.00 9.48
N ASN A 923 -34.59 -38.95 10.39
CA ASN A 923 -35.82 -39.19 11.11
C ASN A 923 -35.50 -39.29 12.60
N SER A 924 -36.20 -38.52 13.44
CA SER A 924 -36.00 -38.48 14.89
C SER A 924 -36.28 -39.82 15.62
N GLY A 925 -36.79 -40.81 14.87
CA GLY A 925 -37.45 -42.00 15.42
C GLY A 925 -38.86 -41.66 15.91
N ARG A 926 -39.67 -42.69 16.14
CA ARG A 926 -41.03 -42.55 16.67
C ARG A 926 -41.00 -42.22 18.16
N PHE A 927 -41.77 -41.23 18.59
CA PHE A 927 -41.92 -40.87 20.00
C PHE A 927 -43.37 -40.52 20.35
N THR A 928 -43.74 -40.82 21.60
CA THR A 928 -45.09 -40.64 22.19
C THR A 928 -45.03 -39.72 23.40
N ASN A 929 -46.15 -39.07 23.72
CA ASN A 929 -46.31 -38.18 24.87
C ASN A 929 -46.02 -38.87 26.23
N PRO A 930 -45.40 -38.18 27.22
CA PRO A 930 -44.72 -36.88 27.14
C PRO A 930 -43.23 -37.05 26.87
N HIS A 931 -42.82 -37.00 25.59
CA HIS A 931 -41.41 -36.96 25.22
C HIS A 931 -41.14 -35.80 24.26
N SER A 932 -40.07 -35.07 24.57
CA SER A 932 -39.50 -34.04 23.73
C SER A 932 -38.39 -34.65 22.87
N LYS A 933 -38.23 -34.12 21.66
CA LYS A 933 -37.09 -34.42 20.79
C LYS A 933 -36.45 -33.11 20.38
N THR A 934 -35.12 -33.04 20.47
CA THR A 934 -34.35 -31.94 19.89
C THR A 934 -33.85 -32.40 18.52
N ILE A 935 -34.03 -31.54 17.53
CA ILE A 935 -33.42 -31.67 16.21
C ILE A 935 -32.43 -30.53 16.03
N GLU A 936 -31.33 -30.81 15.33
CA GLU A 936 -30.20 -29.88 15.17
C GLU A 936 -29.82 -29.81 13.69
N SER A 937 -29.11 -28.76 13.28
CA SER A 937 -28.56 -28.62 11.91
C SER A 937 -29.63 -28.54 10.81
N VAL A 938 -30.74 -27.85 11.08
CA VAL A 938 -31.89 -27.69 10.17
C VAL A 938 -32.12 -26.24 9.70
N HIS A 939 -31.11 -25.38 9.71
CA HIS A 939 -31.26 -23.94 9.42
C HIS A 939 -31.91 -23.64 8.06
N ASN A 940 -32.91 -22.76 8.05
CA ASN A 940 -33.75 -22.40 6.89
C ASN A 940 -34.42 -23.61 6.19
N ARG A 941 -34.69 -24.72 6.91
CA ARG A 941 -35.35 -25.92 6.38
C ARG A 941 -36.73 -26.13 6.98
N LEU A 942 -37.58 -26.83 6.24
CA LEU A 942 -38.87 -27.30 6.76
C LEU A 942 -38.70 -28.56 7.61
N ILE A 943 -39.30 -28.52 8.80
CA ILE A 943 -39.40 -29.63 9.74
C ILE A 943 -40.75 -30.29 9.54
N TYR A 944 -40.77 -31.57 9.17
CA TYR A 944 -42.00 -32.31 8.91
C TYR A 944 -42.39 -33.18 10.11
N PHE A 945 -43.55 -32.89 10.69
CA PHE A 945 -44.15 -33.65 11.78
C PHE A 945 -45.06 -34.75 11.21
N LYS A 946 -44.56 -35.97 11.15
CA LYS A 946 -45.25 -37.14 10.57
C LYS A 946 -45.97 -37.92 11.67
N ILE A 947 -47.30 -37.97 11.60
CA ILE A 947 -48.15 -38.63 12.61
C ILE A 947 -48.66 -39.96 12.04
N ILE A 948 -48.43 -41.06 12.76
CA ILE A 948 -48.58 -42.43 12.23
C ILE A 948 -50.02 -42.74 11.77
N ALA A 949 -51.03 -42.08 12.36
CA ALA A 949 -52.44 -42.22 12.00
C ALA A 949 -53.14 -40.87 11.76
N GLY A 950 -52.38 -39.84 11.35
CA GLY A 950 -52.85 -38.45 11.28
C GLY A 950 -52.28 -37.67 10.09
N LYS A 951 -52.66 -36.39 9.99
CA LYS A 951 -52.14 -35.48 8.95
C LYS A 951 -50.71 -35.04 9.27
N THR A 952 -49.86 -34.95 8.24
CA THR A 952 -48.51 -34.35 8.37
C THR A 952 -48.64 -32.84 8.55
N ARG A 953 -47.81 -32.27 9.43
CA ARG A 953 -47.62 -30.82 9.55
C ARG A 953 -46.18 -30.44 9.20
N SER A 954 -45.95 -29.19 8.85
CA SER A 954 -44.62 -28.65 8.62
C SER A 954 -44.49 -27.26 9.21
N LEU A 955 -43.30 -26.93 9.72
CA LEU A 955 -42.91 -25.59 10.16
C LEU A 955 -41.49 -25.32 9.67
N SER A 956 -41.18 -24.08 9.33
CA SER A 956 -39.79 -23.67 9.10
C SER A 956 -39.02 -23.74 10.41
N SER A 957 -37.73 -24.05 10.33
CA SER A 957 -36.82 -23.98 11.47
C SER A 957 -36.63 -22.54 11.97
N CYS A 958 -36.28 -22.44 13.24
CA CYS A 958 -35.99 -21.19 13.92
C CYS A 958 -35.13 -21.53 15.14
N ASP A 959 -33.90 -21.03 15.17
CA ASP A 959 -32.91 -21.38 16.19
C ASP A 959 -33.37 -21.03 17.62
N GLY A 960 -33.12 -21.93 18.56
CA GLY A 960 -33.56 -21.83 19.95
C GLY A 960 -35.08 -21.94 20.16
N GLY A 961 -35.86 -22.13 19.08
CA GLY A 961 -37.31 -22.22 19.13
C GLY A 961 -37.82 -23.55 19.71
N LYS A 962 -38.95 -23.46 20.43
CA LYS A 962 -39.66 -24.64 20.95
C LYS A 962 -41.01 -24.81 20.29
N ILE A 963 -41.23 -25.96 19.68
CA ILE A 963 -42.47 -26.33 18.98
C ILE A 963 -43.29 -27.23 19.88
N ARG A 964 -44.58 -26.92 20.02
CA ARG A 964 -45.54 -27.78 20.73
C ARG A 964 -46.54 -28.36 19.75
N CYS A 965 -46.54 -29.69 19.65
CA CYS A 965 -47.55 -30.44 18.92
C CYS A 965 -48.62 -30.95 19.89
N SER A 966 -49.88 -30.59 19.67
CA SER A 966 -51.02 -30.88 20.55
C SER A 966 -52.29 -31.23 19.77
N ARG A 967 -53.38 -31.59 20.48
CA ARG A 967 -54.71 -32.02 19.99
C ARG A 967 -54.80 -33.50 19.56
N ALA A 968 -55.94 -33.92 19.01
CA ALA A 968 -56.23 -35.30 18.62
C ALA A 968 -55.55 -35.70 17.31
N THR A 969 -55.31 -37.00 17.12
CA THR A 969 -54.55 -37.60 16.01
C THR A 969 -54.96 -37.13 14.60
N LEU A 970 -56.26 -36.87 14.37
CA LEU A 970 -56.78 -36.46 13.05
C LEU A 970 -56.56 -34.97 12.73
N ASN A 971 -56.37 -34.11 13.73
CA ASN A 971 -56.19 -32.65 13.57
C ASN A 971 -55.11 -32.12 14.52
N PRO A 972 -53.84 -32.54 14.34
CA PRO A 972 -52.73 -32.04 15.13
C PRO A 972 -52.49 -30.55 14.89
N ASN A 973 -52.11 -29.85 15.95
CA ASN A 973 -51.64 -28.47 15.88
C ASN A 973 -50.20 -28.38 16.41
N CYS A 974 -49.26 -28.02 15.55
CA CYS A 974 -47.86 -27.78 15.88
C CYS A 974 -47.56 -26.30 15.63
N TYR A 975 -47.01 -25.61 16.63
CA TYR A 975 -46.69 -24.19 16.58
C TYR A 975 -45.52 -23.87 17.51
N TYR A 976 -44.78 -22.81 17.22
CA TYR A 976 -43.82 -22.24 18.16
C TYR A 976 -44.56 -21.57 19.32
N TYR A 977 -44.11 -21.78 20.55
CA TYR A 977 -44.81 -21.22 21.71
C TYR A 977 -43.89 -20.34 22.57
N ASP A 978 -44.44 -19.23 23.04
CA ASP A 978 -43.79 -18.29 23.96
C ASP A 978 -43.58 -18.95 25.34
N ASP A 979 -42.46 -18.65 26.00
CA ASP A 979 -42.17 -19.11 27.36
C ASP A 979 -42.94 -18.37 28.47
N GLY A 980 -43.72 -17.37 28.10
CA GLY A 980 -44.53 -16.50 28.96
C GLY A 980 -43.77 -15.30 29.51
N SER A 981 -42.51 -15.10 29.12
CA SER A 981 -41.70 -13.95 29.54
C SER A 981 -41.76 -12.83 28.50
N ASN A 982 -41.91 -11.57 28.93
CA ASN A 982 -41.84 -10.42 28.01
C ASN A 982 -40.39 -10.12 27.54
N SER A 983 -39.48 -11.09 27.61
CA SER A 983 -38.08 -10.93 27.23
C SER A 983 -37.88 -11.30 25.75
N ILE A 984 -37.10 -10.49 25.02
CA ILE A 984 -36.68 -10.81 23.65
C ILE A 984 -35.62 -11.91 23.74
N ASN A 985 -36.06 -13.15 23.67
CA ASN A 985 -35.21 -14.34 23.65
C ASN A 985 -35.52 -15.19 22.40
N ALA A 986 -34.62 -16.10 22.04
CA ALA A 986 -34.72 -16.88 20.80
C ALA A 986 -36.08 -17.59 20.66
N GLN A 987 -36.59 -18.19 21.74
CA GLN A 987 -37.88 -18.89 21.75
C GLN A 987 -39.05 -17.93 21.47
N ASN A 988 -39.08 -16.77 22.13
CA ASN A 988 -40.18 -15.81 21.98
C ASN A 988 -40.11 -15.08 20.63
N SER A 989 -38.92 -14.83 20.11
CA SER A 989 -38.73 -14.35 18.74
C SER A 989 -39.26 -15.35 17.70
N CYS A 990 -39.03 -16.65 17.90
CA CYS A 990 -39.60 -17.69 17.02
C CYS A 990 -41.12 -17.76 17.11
N ALA A 991 -41.70 -17.62 18.31
CA ALA A 991 -43.15 -17.65 18.51
C ALA A 991 -43.88 -16.37 18.03
N ALA A 992 -43.19 -15.24 17.92
CA ALA A 992 -43.75 -14.01 17.38
C ALA A 992 -43.83 -14.01 15.83
N ASN A 993 -42.92 -14.74 15.19
CA ASN A 993 -42.79 -14.79 13.73
C ASN A 993 -43.63 -15.90 13.06
N TYR A 994 -44.20 -16.83 13.84
CA TYR A 994 -44.93 -18.02 13.37
C TYR A 994 -46.11 -18.38 14.28
#